data_AF-A0A5J6U3M4-F1
#
_entry.id   AF-A0A5J6U3M4-F1
#
_cell.length_a   1.000
_cell.length_b   1.000
_cell.length_c   1.000
_cell.angle_alpha   90.00
_cell.angle_beta   90.00
_cell.angle_gamma   90.00
#
_symmetry.space_group_name_H-M   'P 1'
#
loop_
_entity.id
_entity.type
_entity.pdbx_description
1 polymer ?
#
loop_
_entity_poly.entity_id
_entity_poly.type
_entity_poly.pdbx_seq_one_letter_code
_entity_poly.pdbx_strand_id
1 'polypeptide(L)'
;MTPRAPRAPRAERRAGRWAAASAGRSPRGWWAERRLFTAADERDPEVRHAVARVAGTPGHRLRDRALETVAQWWVESRDPDLRRYVLDLRAVATGHPLARALTLALLGRLGTGLDAGDAPWVPKLLGDIDPDVRARATAFCLEASGEMLQGLWANDSGPGTPLRDLLLGNGEPPTSGPLGRLWEEWLDRPDGRLWEALSRWGRPAADGRAEGLSAVALGTGPLGGPRHRRALIDALAFGDHPLCAIAEGRVAGLHDQVFADELCAAALENPELVWVCKKHRLAPRDQVRRAVFFLLTDQTGQYRALDPDGGLLALAYASASQAERDRLRTSMLAAGDLDLVRVIVGDDRRARIPEMPLGEIRYLTERLALRREWDDLWSIVQDVPIAVGAELCGLFDGWAPRGDDERRVFELYRAADPAALRDAPTLLEPFRTRVSRRARLLFHGRVNDVSFAPDGPFLAVAGTNRVAGVFDLRSAEPVERYDGFGSSVGRVLHLAGGALIAAERTNRVERECGVLHCAGGGTRTLHRTPGSVTSLARTPAGGFVAGTRAGGLLLGEPDGGPVTALPAGAFGVHEADWPRSVAVHRPSGRIAVLGRRLAVADAYADEPRLVDRVPGTGWTAFIDADALVCARRGGLVRCLRGTGDFRDEPVETGRADLDGVRGIGALPGTGEVVAVDERGDVHVLDGRTAARTTVHRAAEPGRPTSATAAPSGDFLAVGDAAGHTDLFDLRVREVPLMAERPVVGLVPRHLGIVATALADPALPPAAAGALRLLEACLEHRFRFDVEIGDAVRLSAGEFDISL
;
A
#
# COMPACT_ATOMS: atom_id res chain seq x y z
N MET A 1 65.40 -1.21 -106.48
CA MET A 1 64.59 -0.11 -105.92
C MET A 1 63.93 -0.60 -104.65
N THR A 2 64.61 -0.41 -103.52
CA THR A 2 64.14 -0.75 -102.17
C THR A 2 63.45 0.48 -101.58
N PRO A 3 62.20 0.37 -101.09
CA PRO A 3 61.50 1.51 -100.54
C PRO A 3 62.15 1.92 -99.21
N ARG A 4 62.62 3.17 -99.15
CA ARG A 4 63.13 3.82 -97.94
C ARG A 4 62.03 3.79 -96.88
N ALA A 5 62.36 3.25 -95.70
CA ALA A 5 61.56 3.38 -94.49
C ALA A 5 61.20 4.86 -94.21
N PRO A 6 59.98 5.16 -93.73
CA PRO A 6 59.59 6.53 -93.43
C PRO A 6 60.48 7.10 -92.33
N ARG A 7 60.96 8.34 -92.53
CA ARG A 7 61.75 9.07 -91.53
C ARG A 7 60.82 9.50 -90.40
N ALA A 8 61.05 8.97 -89.20
CA ALA A 8 60.50 9.46 -87.94
C ALA A 8 60.53 11.01 -87.83
N PRO A 9 59.46 11.66 -87.36
CA PRO A 9 59.36 13.12 -87.24
C PRO A 9 60.46 13.70 -86.33
N ARG A 10 60.84 14.97 -86.55
CA ARG A 10 61.95 15.65 -85.84
C ARG A 10 61.81 15.62 -84.29
N ALA A 11 60.58 15.52 -83.78
CA ALA A 11 60.27 15.45 -82.35
C ALA A 11 60.73 14.14 -81.70
N GLU A 12 60.45 12.99 -82.33
CA GLU A 12 60.82 11.64 -81.85
C GLU A 12 62.35 11.47 -81.68
N ARG A 13 63.13 11.99 -82.63
CA ARG A 13 64.61 12.02 -82.54
C ARG A 13 65.12 12.93 -81.42
N ARG A 14 64.37 13.97 -81.05
CA ARG A 14 64.76 14.92 -79.99
C ARG A 14 64.50 14.33 -78.62
N ALA A 15 63.32 13.75 -78.41
CA ALA A 15 62.94 13.07 -77.18
C ALA A 15 63.85 11.86 -76.88
N GLY A 16 64.16 11.03 -77.88
CA GLY A 16 65.08 9.89 -77.72
C GLY A 16 66.52 10.29 -77.34
N ARG A 17 67.02 11.42 -77.86
CA ARG A 17 68.34 11.96 -77.48
C ARG A 17 68.37 12.49 -76.05
N TRP A 18 67.29 13.13 -75.60
CA TRP A 18 67.17 13.59 -74.21
C TRP A 18 67.12 12.41 -73.24
N ALA A 19 66.33 11.37 -73.55
CA ALA A 19 66.29 10.14 -72.77
C ALA A 19 67.68 9.49 -72.62
N ALA A 20 68.40 9.27 -73.73
CA ALA A 20 69.74 8.68 -73.68
C ALA A 20 70.78 9.54 -72.95
N ALA A 21 70.75 10.87 -73.13
CA ALA A 21 71.68 11.78 -72.47
C ALA A 21 71.42 11.91 -70.96
N SER A 22 70.17 11.73 -70.53
CA SER A 22 69.74 11.85 -69.13
C SER A 22 70.29 10.74 -68.20
N ALA A 23 70.84 9.66 -68.77
CA ALA A 23 71.50 8.57 -68.05
C ALA A 23 72.79 9.02 -67.33
N GLY A 24 73.48 10.04 -67.85
CA GLY A 24 74.74 10.53 -67.30
C GLY A 24 74.58 11.49 -66.12
N ARG A 25 75.53 11.50 -65.18
CA ARG A 25 75.58 12.45 -64.04
C ARG A 25 76.24 13.80 -64.38
N SER A 26 76.48 14.08 -65.65
CA SER A 26 77.16 15.29 -66.12
C SER A 26 76.21 16.50 -66.20
N PRO A 27 76.71 17.75 -66.29
CA PRO A 27 75.86 18.94 -66.50
C PRO A 27 74.92 18.80 -67.72
N ARG A 28 75.37 18.09 -68.77
CA ARG A 28 74.55 17.76 -69.94
C ARG A 28 73.43 16.76 -69.62
N GLY A 29 73.68 15.79 -68.74
CA GLY A 29 72.66 14.84 -68.28
C GLY A 29 71.57 15.48 -67.42
N TRP A 30 71.95 16.37 -66.49
CA TRP A 30 70.99 17.16 -65.72
C TRP A 30 70.18 18.13 -66.59
N TRP A 31 70.80 18.75 -67.60
CA TRP A 31 70.10 19.57 -68.58
C TRP A 31 69.10 18.76 -69.42
N ALA A 32 69.50 17.56 -69.86
CA ALA A 32 68.64 16.67 -70.64
C ALA A 32 67.47 16.12 -69.81
N GLU A 33 67.70 15.80 -68.54
CA GLU A 33 66.64 15.45 -67.57
C GLU A 33 65.61 16.58 -67.45
N ARG A 34 66.06 17.80 -67.16
CA ARG A 34 65.15 18.95 -66.99
C ARG A 34 64.33 19.19 -68.26
N ARG A 35 64.96 19.11 -69.45
CA ARG A 35 64.25 19.24 -70.73
C ARG A 35 63.28 18.10 -70.99
N LEU A 36 63.63 16.86 -70.63
CA LEU A 36 62.79 15.68 -70.84
C LEU A 36 61.51 15.76 -70.01
N PHE A 37 61.61 16.07 -68.71
CA PHE A 37 60.42 16.15 -67.85
C PHE A 37 59.60 17.43 -68.10
N THR A 38 60.22 18.59 -68.32
CA THR A 38 59.46 19.82 -68.65
C THR A 38 58.71 19.72 -69.99
N ALA A 39 59.30 19.10 -71.02
CA ALA A 39 58.61 18.88 -72.28
C ALA A 39 57.53 17.79 -72.20
N ALA A 40 57.64 16.89 -71.22
CA ALA A 40 56.64 15.85 -71.01
C ALA A 40 55.39 16.38 -70.27
N ASP A 41 55.56 17.39 -69.42
CA ASP A 41 54.46 18.14 -68.79
C ASP A 41 53.60 18.88 -69.84
N GLU A 42 54.18 19.26 -70.98
CA GLU A 42 53.47 19.85 -72.14
C GLU A 42 52.62 18.82 -72.94
N ARG A 43 52.53 17.57 -72.45
CA ARG A 43 51.74 16.45 -73.00
C ARG A 43 52.13 15.97 -74.42
N ASP A 44 53.37 16.18 -74.84
CA ASP A 44 53.88 15.67 -76.13
C ASP A 44 53.95 14.11 -76.13
N PRO A 45 53.21 13.40 -77.00
CA PRO A 45 53.17 11.93 -77.05
C PRO A 45 54.54 11.29 -77.24
N GLU A 46 55.42 11.90 -78.04
CA GLU A 46 56.75 11.39 -78.34
C GLU A 46 57.69 11.49 -77.13
N VAL A 47 57.49 12.53 -76.31
CA VAL A 47 58.24 12.74 -75.07
C VAL A 47 57.75 11.78 -73.98
N ARG A 48 56.44 11.54 -73.88
CA ARG A 48 55.85 10.53 -72.99
C ARG A 48 56.37 9.12 -73.29
N HIS A 49 56.44 8.75 -74.57
CA HIS A 49 57.05 7.48 -75.00
C HIS A 49 58.54 7.39 -74.63
N ALA A 50 59.29 8.49 -74.77
CA ALA A 50 60.69 8.53 -74.36
C ALA A 50 60.88 8.37 -72.83
N VAL A 51 59.98 8.94 -72.01
CA VAL A 51 59.97 8.78 -70.55
C VAL A 51 59.56 7.34 -70.16
N ALA A 52 58.60 6.72 -70.84
CA ALA A 52 58.26 5.31 -70.65
C ALA A 52 59.45 4.38 -70.99
N ARG A 53 60.23 4.68 -72.04
CA ARG A 53 61.48 3.94 -72.35
C ARG A 53 62.53 4.07 -71.25
N VAL A 54 62.66 5.26 -70.64
CA VAL A 54 63.54 5.47 -69.49
C VAL A 54 63.09 4.63 -68.29
N ALA A 55 61.79 4.56 -68.01
CA ALA A 55 61.22 3.73 -66.95
C ALA A 55 61.44 2.22 -67.17
N GLY A 56 61.44 1.77 -68.43
CA GLY A 56 61.73 0.39 -68.83
C GLY A 56 63.22 0.00 -68.88
N THR A 57 64.15 0.94 -68.70
CA THR A 57 65.59 0.68 -68.82
C THR A 57 66.22 0.33 -67.46
N PRO A 58 66.67 -0.92 -67.23
CA PRO A 58 67.30 -1.30 -65.96
C PRO A 58 68.60 -0.53 -65.70
N GLY A 59 68.79 -0.07 -64.46
CA GLY A 59 69.99 0.69 -64.06
C GLY A 59 70.02 2.16 -64.49
N HIS A 60 68.98 2.66 -65.17
CA HIS A 60 68.88 4.07 -65.53
C HIS A 60 68.63 4.94 -64.29
N ARG A 61 69.41 6.01 -64.10
CA ARG A 61 69.34 6.89 -62.90
C ARG A 61 67.94 7.45 -62.61
N LEU A 62 67.17 7.71 -63.66
CA LEU A 62 65.84 8.34 -63.59
C LEU A 62 64.69 7.33 -63.64
N ARG A 63 64.98 6.03 -63.50
CA ARG A 63 63.99 4.97 -63.67
C ARG A 63 62.81 5.11 -62.71
N ASP A 64 63.06 5.27 -61.42
CA ASP A 64 61.99 5.33 -60.41
C ASP A 64 61.14 6.59 -60.59
N ARG A 65 61.79 7.73 -60.85
CA ARG A 65 61.11 8.99 -61.19
C ARG A 65 60.26 8.84 -62.46
N ALA A 66 60.76 8.15 -63.48
CA ALA A 66 60.04 7.92 -64.72
C ALA A 66 58.84 6.96 -64.53
N LEU A 67 58.97 5.92 -63.70
CA LEU A 67 57.86 5.04 -63.32
C LEU A 67 56.75 5.82 -62.60
N GLU A 68 57.11 6.62 -61.59
CA GLU A 68 56.16 7.47 -60.86
C GLU A 68 55.46 8.46 -61.81
N THR A 69 56.22 9.10 -62.71
CA THR A 69 55.69 10.08 -63.66
C THR A 69 54.71 9.44 -64.65
N VAL A 70 55.03 8.25 -65.19
CA VAL A 70 54.14 7.50 -66.10
C VAL A 70 52.85 7.11 -65.39
N ALA A 71 52.95 6.63 -64.14
CA ALA A 71 51.80 6.28 -63.32
C ALA A 71 50.91 7.50 -63.03
N GLN A 72 51.52 8.63 -62.67
CA GLN A 72 50.81 9.89 -62.41
C GLN A 72 50.10 10.42 -63.65
N TRP A 73 50.76 10.43 -64.81
CA TRP A 73 50.12 10.87 -66.05
C TRP A 73 48.95 9.97 -66.45
N TRP A 74 49.04 8.65 -66.24
CA TRP A 74 47.90 7.77 -66.49
C TRP A 74 46.72 8.14 -65.58
N VAL A 75 46.95 8.35 -64.28
CA VAL A 75 45.89 8.73 -63.35
C VAL A 75 45.20 10.05 -63.75
N GLU A 76 45.98 11.03 -64.22
CA GLU A 76 45.47 12.35 -64.63
C GLU A 76 44.77 12.35 -66.00
N SER A 77 45.31 11.63 -66.97
CA SER A 77 44.86 11.71 -68.37
C SER A 77 43.97 10.56 -68.82
N ARG A 78 44.05 9.42 -68.12
CA ARG A 78 43.34 8.16 -68.44
C ARG A 78 43.61 7.67 -69.87
N ASP A 79 44.78 8.02 -70.39
CA ASP A 79 45.26 7.67 -71.73
C ASP A 79 45.51 6.15 -71.86
N PRO A 80 44.95 5.48 -72.89
CA PRO A 80 45.15 4.04 -73.13
C PRO A 80 46.62 3.62 -73.32
N ASP A 81 47.47 4.46 -73.91
CA ASP A 81 48.87 4.13 -74.14
C ASP A 81 49.66 4.19 -72.82
N LEU A 82 49.38 5.19 -71.98
CA LEU A 82 49.95 5.28 -70.63
C LEU A 82 49.46 4.15 -69.73
N ARG A 83 48.19 3.74 -69.85
CA ARG A 83 47.64 2.57 -69.16
C ARG A 83 48.44 1.31 -69.46
N ARG A 84 48.77 1.09 -70.74
CA ARG A 84 49.61 -0.04 -71.17
C ARG A 84 51.00 0.04 -70.56
N TYR A 85 51.64 1.22 -70.55
CA TYR A 85 52.94 1.38 -69.89
C TYR A 85 52.88 1.11 -68.38
N VAL A 86 51.81 1.52 -67.69
CA VAL A 86 51.63 1.22 -66.27
C VAL A 86 51.59 -0.29 -66.04
N LEU A 87 50.83 -1.04 -66.85
CA LEU A 87 50.73 -2.50 -66.78
C LEU A 87 52.06 -3.20 -67.09
N ASP A 88 52.69 -2.84 -68.22
CA ASP A 88 53.91 -3.48 -68.73
C ASP A 88 55.11 -3.20 -67.80
N LEU A 89 55.22 -1.98 -67.28
CA LEU A 89 56.34 -1.54 -66.45
C LEU A 89 56.09 -1.71 -64.95
N ARG A 90 54.88 -2.13 -64.55
CA ARG A 90 54.45 -2.24 -63.14
C ARG A 90 54.60 -0.92 -62.37
N ALA A 91 54.29 0.19 -63.02
CA ALA A 91 54.47 1.54 -62.46
C ALA A 91 53.43 1.88 -61.39
N VAL A 92 53.84 2.50 -60.28
CA VAL A 92 52.97 2.89 -59.16
C VAL A 92 53.18 4.37 -58.87
N ALA A 93 52.09 5.12 -58.73
CA ALA A 93 52.16 6.52 -58.33
C ALA A 93 52.36 6.62 -56.81
N THR A 94 53.27 7.48 -56.35
CA THR A 94 53.58 7.64 -54.91
C THR A 94 53.19 9.00 -54.33
N GLY A 95 52.84 9.98 -55.17
CA GLY A 95 52.55 11.35 -54.74
C GLY A 95 51.21 11.57 -54.04
N HIS A 96 50.17 10.77 -54.32
CA HIS A 96 48.84 10.90 -53.70
C HIS A 96 48.22 9.52 -53.42
N PRO A 97 47.62 9.28 -52.23
CA PRO A 97 47.05 7.97 -51.87
C PRO A 97 46.04 7.41 -52.89
N LEU A 98 45.13 8.24 -53.41
CA LEU A 98 44.20 7.82 -54.47
C LEU A 98 44.91 7.40 -55.77
N ALA A 99 45.96 8.12 -56.19
CA ALA A 99 46.70 7.80 -57.41
C ALA A 99 47.47 6.47 -57.25
N ARG A 100 48.01 6.24 -56.05
CA ARG A 100 48.59 4.97 -55.64
C ARG A 100 47.55 3.85 -55.67
N ALA A 101 46.38 4.05 -55.07
CA ALA A 101 45.31 3.05 -55.05
C ALA A 101 44.81 2.69 -56.47
N LEU A 102 44.67 3.68 -57.36
CA LEU A 102 44.29 3.47 -58.76
C LEU A 102 45.32 2.64 -59.53
N THR A 103 46.61 2.96 -59.38
CA THR A 103 47.69 2.21 -60.06
C THR A 103 47.84 0.80 -59.48
N LEU A 104 47.70 0.63 -58.16
CA LEU A 104 47.69 -0.69 -57.52
C LEU A 104 46.48 -1.54 -57.92
N ALA A 105 45.30 -0.94 -58.06
CA ALA A 105 44.11 -1.61 -58.60
C ALA A 105 44.37 -2.08 -60.02
N LEU A 106 44.84 -1.19 -60.91
CA LEU A 106 45.18 -1.54 -62.29
C LEU A 106 46.28 -2.62 -62.38
N LEU A 107 47.13 -2.79 -61.36
CA LEU A 107 48.14 -3.84 -61.30
C LEU A 107 47.70 -5.12 -60.59
N GLY A 108 46.53 -5.12 -59.93
CA GLY A 108 46.03 -6.27 -59.17
C GLY A 108 46.83 -6.51 -57.89
N ARG A 109 47.35 -5.42 -57.29
CA ARG A 109 48.26 -5.46 -56.14
C ARG A 109 47.69 -4.75 -54.91
N LEU A 110 46.37 -4.56 -54.85
CA LEU A 110 45.71 -3.88 -53.72
C LEU A 110 46.05 -4.55 -52.38
N GLY A 111 45.95 -5.89 -52.30
CA GLY A 111 46.20 -6.63 -51.04
C GLY A 111 47.64 -6.67 -50.55
N THR A 112 48.63 -6.30 -51.36
CA THR A 112 50.04 -6.19 -50.93
C THR A 112 50.54 -4.74 -50.91
N GLY A 113 49.75 -3.80 -51.41
CA GLY A 113 50.18 -2.42 -51.66
C GLY A 113 49.41 -1.36 -50.87
N LEU A 114 48.26 -1.70 -50.29
CA LEU A 114 47.48 -0.82 -49.41
C LEU A 114 47.55 -1.28 -47.96
N ASP A 115 47.58 -0.32 -47.04
CA ASP A 115 47.40 -0.55 -45.61
C ASP A 115 46.01 -0.11 -45.14
N ALA A 116 45.66 -0.38 -43.88
CA ALA A 116 44.35 -0.03 -43.33
C ALA A 116 44.05 1.48 -43.38
N GLY A 117 45.07 2.35 -43.40
CA GLY A 117 44.94 3.80 -43.55
C GLY A 117 44.48 4.23 -44.94
N ASP A 118 44.66 3.37 -45.95
CA ASP A 118 44.23 3.60 -47.32
C ASP A 118 42.76 3.23 -47.60
N ALA A 119 42.06 2.61 -46.64
CA ALA A 119 40.68 2.19 -46.78
C ALA A 119 39.70 3.28 -47.30
N PRO A 120 39.81 4.58 -46.91
CA PRO A 120 38.95 5.64 -47.43
C PRO A 120 39.02 5.86 -48.96
N TRP A 121 40.07 5.36 -49.62
CA TRP A 121 40.25 5.52 -51.06
C TRP A 121 39.63 4.38 -51.89
N VAL A 122 39.41 3.22 -51.28
CA VAL A 122 38.85 2.03 -51.95
C VAL A 122 37.43 2.29 -52.52
N PRO A 123 36.51 2.98 -51.82
CA PRO A 123 35.18 3.26 -52.38
C PRO A 123 35.23 4.07 -53.68
N LYS A 124 36.24 4.93 -53.85
CA LYS A 124 36.43 5.72 -55.08
C LYS A 124 36.85 4.85 -56.27
N LEU A 125 37.47 3.69 -56.03
CA LEU A 125 37.86 2.74 -57.08
C LEU A 125 36.67 1.97 -57.64
N LEU A 126 35.64 1.73 -56.82
CA LEU A 126 34.43 1.00 -57.24
C LEU A 126 33.64 1.75 -58.33
N GLY A 127 33.75 3.07 -58.37
CA GLY A 127 33.14 3.93 -59.39
C GLY A 127 34.09 4.41 -60.48
N ASP A 128 35.33 3.89 -60.57
CA ASP A 128 36.31 4.37 -61.55
C ASP A 128 35.88 4.06 -62.99
N ILE A 129 36.31 4.85 -63.96
CA ILE A 129 35.97 4.64 -65.37
C ILE A 129 36.63 3.39 -65.98
N ASP A 130 37.78 2.95 -65.45
CA ASP A 130 38.51 1.79 -65.94
C ASP A 130 37.88 0.48 -65.44
N PRO A 131 37.48 -0.44 -66.33
CA PRO A 131 36.80 -1.67 -65.94
C PRO A 131 37.68 -2.62 -65.11
N ASP A 132 38.99 -2.66 -65.36
CA ASP A 132 39.90 -3.54 -64.60
C ASP A 132 40.12 -3.01 -63.18
N VAL A 133 40.15 -1.69 -63.02
CA VAL A 133 40.22 -1.04 -61.70
C VAL A 133 38.98 -1.38 -60.88
N ARG A 134 37.77 -1.22 -61.45
CA ARG A 134 36.52 -1.57 -60.77
C ARG A 134 36.45 -3.05 -60.40
N ALA A 135 36.76 -3.94 -61.34
CA ALA A 135 36.68 -5.38 -61.12
C ALA A 135 37.63 -5.85 -60.00
N ARG A 136 38.86 -5.30 -59.96
CA ARG A 136 39.85 -5.66 -58.94
C ARG A 136 39.57 -5.02 -57.59
N ALA A 137 39.02 -3.82 -57.56
CA ALA A 137 38.50 -3.23 -56.33
C ALA A 137 37.33 -4.03 -55.76
N THR A 138 36.44 -4.52 -56.63
CA THR A 138 35.30 -5.38 -56.25
C THR A 138 35.78 -6.69 -55.61
N ALA A 139 36.69 -7.41 -56.26
CA ALA A 139 37.29 -8.64 -55.72
C ALA A 139 38.02 -8.36 -54.39
N PHE A 140 38.74 -7.25 -54.31
CA PHE A 140 39.44 -6.84 -53.10
C PHE A 140 38.50 -6.61 -51.91
N CYS A 141 37.34 -5.96 -52.12
CA CYS A 141 36.35 -5.77 -51.05
C CYS A 141 35.73 -7.10 -50.57
N LEU A 142 35.51 -8.06 -51.47
CA LEU A 142 34.93 -9.37 -51.13
C LEU A 142 35.91 -10.28 -50.38
N GLU A 143 37.22 -10.12 -50.62
CA GLU A 143 38.30 -10.90 -50.01
C GLU A 143 38.98 -10.19 -48.82
N ALA A 144 38.62 -8.95 -48.53
CA ALA A 144 39.22 -8.16 -47.46
C ALA A 144 39.00 -8.81 -46.09
N SER A 145 40.04 -8.80 -45.25
CA SER A 145 40.04 -9.35 -43.89
C SER A 145 40.83 -8.45 -42.93
N GLY A 146 40.74 -8.73 -41.62
CA GLY A 146 41.54 -8.04 -40.60
C GLY A 146 41.35 -6.52 -40.54
N GLU A 147 42.43 -5.76 -40.35
CA GLU A 147 42.39 -4.29 -40.20
C GLU A 147 41.86 -3.57 -41.46
N MET A 148 42.10 -4.13 -42.66
CA MET A 148 41.57 -3.58 -43.90
C MET A 148 40.05 -3.65 -43.93
N LEU A 149 39.47 -4.80 -43.57
CA LEU A 149 38.01 -4.97 -43.51
C LEU A 149 37.38 -3.99 -42.49
N GLN A 150 38.04 -3.79 -41.34
CA GLN A 150 37.62 -2.79 -40.35
C GLN A 150 37.62 -1.37 -40.92
N GLY A 151 38.69 -1.01 -41.64
CA GLY A 151 38.79 0.28 -42.33
C GLY A 151 37.70 0.49 -43.37
N LEU A 152 37.35 -0.55 -44.14
CA LEU A 152 36.26 -0.48 -45.13
C LEU A 152 34.90 -0.28 -44.48
N TRP A 153 34.60 -1.00 -43.39
CA TRP A 153 33.37 -0.80 -42.62
C TRP A 153 33.29 0.58 -41.94
N ALA A 154 34.42 1.18 -41.57
CA ALA A 154 34.46 2.55 -41.05
C ALA A 154 34.12 3.61 -42.12
N ASN A 155 34.27 3.27 -43.40
CA ASN A 155 33.95 4.14 -44.54
C ASN A 155 32.62 3.76 -45.21
N ASP A 156 31.87 2.82 -44.64
CA ASP A 156 30.51 2.53 -45.07
C ASP A 156 29.61 3.75 -44.82
N SER A 157 28.98 4.22 -45.89
CA SER A 157 28.07 5.38 -45.86
C SER A 157 26.59 4.97 -45.77
N GLY A 158 26.31 3.68 -45.63
CA GLY A 158 24.96 3.14 -45.44
C GLY A 158 24.40 2.41 -46.67
N PRO A 159 23.10 2.04 -46.62
CA PRO A 159 22.46 1.20 -47.62
C PRO A 159 22.43 1.84 -49.01
N GLY A 160 22.49 1.00 -50.05
CA GLY A 160 22.43 1.44 -51.46
C GLY A 160 23.77 1.91 -52.05
N THR A 161 24.87 1.81 -51.30
CA THR A 161 26.21 2.10 -51.83
C THR A 161 26.88 0.83 -52.38
N PRO A 162 27.68 0.92 -53.46
CA PRO A 162 28.40 -0.24 -54.01
C PRO A 162 29.35 -0.90 -52.99
N LEU A 163 29.94 -0.09 -52.11
CA LEU A 163 30.79 -0.59 -51.04
C LEU A 163 29.99 -1.46 -50.07
N ARG A 164 28.83 -0.98 -49.62
CA ARG A 164 27.95 -1.69 -48.69
C ARG A 164 27.53 -3.05 -49.24
N ASP A 165 27.09 -3.11 -50.50
CA ASP A 165 26.66 -4.36 -51.14
C ASP A 165 27.80 -5.40 -51.17
N LEU A 166 29.02 -4.97 -51.43
CA LEU A 166 30.20 -5.85 -51.46
C LEU A 166 30.62 -6.30 -50.06
N LEU A 167 30.55 -5.42 -49.07
CA LEU A 167 30.86 -5.75 -47.68
C LEU A 167 29.84 -6.73 -47.10
N LEU A 168 28.55 -6.61 -47.44
CA LEU A 168 27.53 -7.62 -47.11
C LEU A 168 27.82 -8.96 -47.79
N GLY A 169 28.46 -8.96 -48.96
CA GLY A 169 28.87 -10.17 -49.69
C GLY A 169 30.09 -10.89 -49.10
N ASN A 170 30.92 -10.20 -48.30
CA ASN A 170 32.15 -10.72 -47.71
C ASN A 170 31.89 -11.90 -46.73
N GLY A 171 32.77 -12.90 -46.74
CA GLY A 171 32.65 -14.08 -45.88
C GLY A 171 32.94 -13.83 -44.39
N GLU A 172 33.73 -12.81 -44.07
CA GLU A 172 34.10 -12.44 -42.70
C GLU A 172 33.17 -11.32 -42.16
N PRO A 173 32.64 -11.46 -40.93
CA PRO A 173 31.77 -10.44 -40.35
C PRO A 173 32.53 -9.18 -39.91
N PRO A 174 31.86 -8.02 -39.87
CA PRO A 174 32.40 -6.82 -39.24
C PRO A 174 32.74 -7.00 -37.75
N THR A 175 33.48 -6.03 -37.21
CA THR A 175 33.64 -5.87 -35.75
C THR A 175 32.31 -5.55 -35.06
N SER A 176 32.28 -5.66 -33.73
CA SER A 176 31.05 -5.52 -32.93
C SER A 176 30.28 -4.22 -33.19
N GLY A 177 30.98 -3.09 -33.35
CA GLY A 177 30.35 -1.78 -33.58
C GLY A 177 29.53 -1.73 -34.87
N PRO A 178 30.13 -1.91 -36.06
CA PRO A 178 29.37 -1.98 -37.31
C PRO A 178 28.34 -3.12 -37.31
N LEU A 179 28.68 -4.31 -36.77
CA LEU A 179 27.73 -5.42 -36.69
C LEU A 179 26.47 -5.07 -35.89
N GLY A 180 26.60 -4.37 -34.77
CA GLY A 180 25.46 -3.88 -33.98
C GLY A 180 24.54 -2.96 -34.79
N ARG A 181 25.12 -2.02 -35.55
CA ARG A 181 24.35 -1.12 -36.43
C ARG A 181 23.61 -1.86 -37.53
N LEU A 182 24.20 -2.91 -38.10
CA LEU A 182 23.53 -3.77 -39.10
C LEU A 182 22.32 -4.49 -38.50
N TRP A 183 22.46 -4.99 -37.27
CA TRP A 183 21.35 -5.61 -36.56
C TRP A 183 20.24 -4.60 -36.25
N GLU A 184 20.57 -3.40 -35.79
CA GLU A 184 19.59 -2.33 -35.56
C GLU A 184 18.86 -1.94 -36.85
N GLU A 185 19.60 -1.79 -37.95
CA GLU A 185 19.02 -1.49 -39.27
C GLU A 185 18.02 -2.56 -39.72
N TRP A 186 18.37 -3.85 -39.54
CA TRP A 186 17.47 -4.95 -39.87
C TRP A 186 16.24 -4.99 -38.96
N LEU A 187 16.41 -4.74 -37.65
CA LEU A 187 15.31 -4.72 -36.68
C LEU A 187 14.32 -3.58 -36.94
N ASP A 188 14.83 -2.43 -37.42
CA ASP A 188 13.99 -1.28 -37.76
C ASP A 188 13.32 -1.45 -39.12
N ARG A 189 14.02 -2.04 -40.11
CA ARG A 189 13.48 -2.35 -41.43
C ARG A 189 14.01 -3.69 -41.95
N PRO A 190 13.15 -4.72 -42.03
CA PRO A 190 13.58 -6.03 -42.50
C PRO A 190 13.94 -5.96 -43.99
N ASP A 191 15.20 -6.28 -44.29
CA ASP A 191 15.72 -6.42 -45.65
C ASP A 191 16.26 -7.84 -45.87
N GLY A 192 15.94 -8.42 -47.03
CA GLY A 192 16.31 -9.80 -47.35
C GLY A 192 17.81 -10.00 -47.55
N ARG A 193 18.50 -9.05 -48.19
CA ARG A 193 19.95 -9.14 -48.41
C ARG A 193 20.72 -8.97 -47.11
N LEU A 194 20.30 -8.02 -46.29
CA LEU A 194 20.87 -7.81 -44.96
C LEU A 194 20.67 -9.05 -44.07
N TRP A 195 19.48 -9.67 -44.11
CA TRP A 195 19.22 -10.92 -43.41
C TRP A 195 20.12 -12.07 -43.90
N GLU A 196 20.28 -12.25 -45.21
CA GLU A 196 21.18 -13.28 -45.77
C GLU A 196 22.61 -13.11 -45.23
N ALA A 197 23.14 -11.88 -45.23
CA ALA A 197 24.46 -11.60 -44.69
C ALA A 197 24.57 -11.89 -43.19
N LEU A 198 23.64 -11.37 -42.38
CA LEU A 198 23.61 -11.55 -40.92
C LEU A 198 23.47 -13.03 -40.52
N SER A 199 22.56 -13.75 -41.18
CA SER A 199 22.35 -15.19 -40.95
C SER A 199 23.56 -16.04 -41.33
N ARG A 200 24.25 -15.69 -42.42
CA ARG A 200 25.45 -16.39 -42.88
C ARG A 200 26.63 -16.19 -41.95
N TRP A 201 26.81 -14.99 -41.41
CA TRP A 201 27.86 -14.72 -40.44
C TRP A 201 27.58 -15.35 -39.07
N GLY A 202 26.32 -15.51 -38.69
CA GLY A 202 25.93 -16.24 -37.48
C GLY A 202 26.44 -15.62 -36.17
N ARG A 203 26.77 -14.31 -36.17
CA ARG A 203 27.24 -13.59 -34.98
C ARG A 203 26.17 -12.62 -34.46
N PRO A 204 25.74 -12.75 -33.20
CA PRO A 204 24.82 -11.78 -32.60
C PRO A 204 25.54 -10.44 -32.36
N ALA A 205 24.75 -9.39 -32.16
CA ALA A 205 25.26 -8.11 -31.68
C ALA A 205 25.88 -8.28 -30.28
N ALA A 206 26.91 -7.48 -29.98
CA ALA A 206 27.66 -7.62 -28.74
C ALA A 206 27.00 -6.90 -27.54
N ASP A 207 26.22 -5.87 -27.81
CA ASP A 207 25.61 -4.98 -26.82
C ASP A 207 24.33 -4.30 -27.35
N GLY A 208 23.62 -3.62 -26.45
CA GLY A 208 22.44 -2.83 -26.77
C GLY A 208 21.15 -3.65 -26.97
N ARG A 209 20.13 -3.00 -27.54
CA ARG A 209 18.81 -3.61 -27.83
C ARG A 209 18.94 -4.81 -28.76
N ALA A 210 19.90 -4.76 -29.69
CA ALA A 210 20.12 -5.79 -30.69
C ALA A 210 20.74 -7.08 -30.13
N GLU A 211 21.46 -7.05 -29.00
CA GLU A 211 22.17 -8.23 -28.44
C GLU A 211 21.21 -9.42 -28.26
N GLY A 212 20.14 -9.23 -27.48
CA GLY A 212 19.16 -10.28 -27.23
C GLY A 212 18.35 -10.68 -28.47
N LEU A 213 17.90 -9.70 -29.25
CA LEU A 213 17.04 -9.93 -30.42
C LEU A 213 17.78 -10.64 -31.56
N SER A 214 19.04 -10.28 -31.81
CA SER A 214 19.89 -10.96 -32.79
C SER A 214 20.21 -12.40 -32.38
N ALA A 215 20.42 -12.64 -31.08
CA ALA A 215 20.59 -13.98 -30.54
C ALA A 215 19.34 -14.85 -30.76
N VAL A 216 18.14 -14.28 -30.57
CA VAL A 216 16.87 -14.95 -30.90
C VAL A 216 16.73 -15.19 -32.41
N ALA A 217 17.09 -14.21 -33.24
CA ALA A 217 17.03 -14.36 -34.70
C ALA A 217 17.89 -15.53 -35.19
N LEU A 218 19.14 -15.61 -34.71
CA LEU A 218 20.11 -16.64 -35.11
C LEU A 218 19.91 -17.98 -34.38
N GLY A 219 19.30 -17.97 -33.19
CA GLY A 219 19.16 -19.15 -32.34
C GLY A 219 20.40 -19.52 -31.57
N THR A 220 21.20 -18.52 -31.26
CA THR A 220 22.42 -18.64 -30.49
C THR A 220 22.13 -18.29 -29.03
N GLY A 221 22.43 -19.20 -28.10
CA GLY A 221 22.34 -18.96 -26.65
C GLY A 221 21.40 -19.93 -25.91
N PRO A 222 21.58 -20.09 -24.60
CA PRO A 222 20.71 -20.93 -23.79
C PRO A 222 19.33 -20.27 -23.64
N LEU A 223 18.32 -20.90 -24.24
CA LEU A 223 16.92 -20.45 -24.21
C LEU A 223 16.35 -20.25 -22.79
N GLY A 224 17.00 -20.82 -21.76
CA GLY A 224 16.57 -20.72 -20.35
C GLY A 224 17.07 -19.50 -19.58
N GLY A 225 17.88 -18.61 -20.16
CA GLY A 225 18.38 -17.41 -19.47
C GLY A 225 17.33 -16.27 -19.38
N PRO A 226 17.22 -15.52 -18.27
CA PRO A 226 16.23 -14.44 -18.12
C PRO A 226 16.30 -13.36 -19.21
N ARG A 227 17.52 -12.98 -19.61
CA ARG A 227 17.72 -11.99 -20.70
C ARG A 227 17.24 -12.51 -22.06
N HIS A 228 17.44 -13.79 -22.32
CA HIS A 228 17.05 -14.42 -23.59
C HIS A 228 15.53 -14.62 -23.66
N ARG A 229 14.88 -14.99 -22.54
CA ARG A 229 13.42 -15.01 -22.44
C ARG A 229 12.81 -13.64 -22.69
N ARG A 230 13.36 -12.58 -22.08
CA ARG A 230 12.87 -11.22 -22.32
C ARG A 230 13.01 -10.82 -23.79
N ALA A 231 14.16 -11.08 -24.40
CA ALA A 231 14.37 -10.83 -25.83
C ALA A 231 13.40 -11.64 -26.71
N LEU A 232 13.06 -12.86 -26.33
CA LEU A 232 12.09 -13.69 -27.05
C LEU A 232 10.67 -13.10 -26.95
N ILE A 233 10.26 -12.60 -25.78
CA ILE A 233 8.98 -11.89 -25.60
C ILE A 233 8.96 -10.62 -26.44
N ASP A 234 10.03 -9.82 -26.37
CA ASP A 234 10.13 -8.58 -27.13
C ASP A 234 10.10 -8.86 -28.65
N ALA A 235 10.73 -9.95 -29.11
CA ALA A 235 10.72 -10.39 -30.51
C ALA A 235 9.32 -10.80 -31.02
N LEU A 236 8.49 -11.41 -30.18
CA LEU A 236 7.11 -11.77 -30.53
C LEU A 236 6.21 -10.55 -30.74
N ALA A 237 6.56 -9.41 -30.12
CA ALA A 237 5.83 -8.15 -30.27
C ALA A 237 6.13 -7.39 -31.58
N PHE A 238 6.98 -7.92 -32.47
CA PHE A 238 7.33 -7.24 -33.73
C PHE A 238 6.29 -7.43 -34.86
N GLY A 239 5.13 -8.05 -34.60
CA GLY A 239 4.03 -8.19 -35.57
C GLY A 239 4.47 -8.85 -36.88
N ASP A 240 4.36 -8.14 -38.00
CA ASP A 240 4.66 -8.64 -39.35
C ASP A 240 6.17 -8.81 -39.64
N HIS A 241 7.06 -8.40 -38.73
CA HIS A 241 8.50 -8.57 -38.92
C HIS A 241 8.88 -10.07 -38.97
N PRO A 242 9.82 -10.50 -39.84
CA PRO A 242 10.28 -11.89 -39.91
C PRO A 242 10.76 -12.46 -38.56
N LEU A 243 11.27 -11.59 -37.68
CA LEU A 243 11.68 -11.93 -36.32
C LEU A 243 10.55 -12.53 -35.49
N CYS A 244 9.30 -12.06 -35.64
CA CYS A 244 8.16 -12.59 -34.91
C CYS A 244 7.91 -14.07 -35.27
N ALA A 245 7.93 -14.40 -36.57
CA ALA A 245 7.79 -15.78 -37.03
C ALA A 245 8.96 -16.68 -36.56
N ILE A 246 10.19 -16.16 -36.57
CA ILE A 246 11.37 -16.87 -36.04
C ILE A 246 11.21 -17.13 -34.53
N ALA A 247 10.78 -16.11 -33.77
CA ALA A 247 10.54 -16.22 -32.34
C ALA A 247 9.43 -17.21 -32.02
N GLU A 248 8.31 -17.17 -32.74
CA GLU A 248 7.20 -18.09 -32.59
C GLU A 248 7.62 -19.55 -32.81
N GLY A 249 8.41 -19.81 -33.86
CA GLY A 249 8.97 -21.15 -34.12
C GLY A 249 9.78 -21.71 -32.95
N ARG A 250 10.40 -20.84 -32.15
CA ARG A 250 11.14 -21.23 -30.93
C ARG A 250 10.23 -21.49 -29.74
N VAL A 251 9.12 -20.74 -29.62
CA VAL A 251 8.11 -20.96 -28.57
C VAL A 251 7.52 -22.36 -28.67
N ALA A 252 7.27 -22.84 -29.90
CA ALA A 252 6.70 -24.17 -30.13
C ALA A 252 7.51 -25.33 -29.53
N GLY A 253 8.84 -25.15 -29.36
CA GLY A 253 9.73 -26.14 -28.76
C GLY A 253 10.08 -25.87 -27.29
N LEU A 254 9.58 -24.79 -26.69
CA LEU A 254 9.95 -24.36 -25.34
C LEU A 254 8.88 -24.77 -24.32
N HIS A 255 9.15 -25.82 -23.55
CA HIS A 255 8.32 -26.22 -22.41
C HIS A 255 8.83 -25.62 -21.10
N ASP A 256 8.88 -24.29 -21.01
CA ASP A 256 9.33 -23.56 -19.81
C ASP A 256 8.15 -22.78 -19.18
N GLN A 257 7.78 -23.16 -17.96
CA GLN A 257 6.72 -22.49 -17.22
C GLN A 257 7.10 -21.07 -16.79
N VAL A 258 8.39 -20.80 -16.55
CA VAL A 258 8.85 -19.44 -16.18
C VAL A 258 8.66 -18.50 -17.37
N PHE A 259 8.98 -18.97 -18.58
CA PHE A 259 8.69 -18.24 -19.81
C PHE A 259 7.19 -18.02 -20.01
N ALA A 260 6.36 -19.05 -19.80
CA ALA A 260 4.91 -18.92 -19.93
C ALA A 260 4.35 -17.86 -18.96
N ASP A 261 4.82 -17.84 -17.71
CA ASP A 261 4.42 -16.86 -16.71
C ASP A 261 4.85 -15.43 -17.10
N GLU A 262 6.10 -15.25 -17.54
CA GLU A 262 6.64 -13.96 -18.01
C GLU A 262 5.91 -13.44 -19.25
N LEU A 263 5.61 -14.31 -20.23
CA LEU A 263 4.89 -13.96 -21.45
C LEU A 263 3.42 -13.62 -21.16
N CYS A 264 2.75 -14.38 -20.29
CA CYS A 264 1.36 -14.08 -19.90
C CYS A 264 1.26 -12.73 -19.17
N ALA A 265 2.24 -12.39 -18.31
CA ALA A 265 2.31 -11.08 -17.67
C ALA A 265 2.49 -9.96 -18.71
N ALA A 266 3.42 -10.12 -19.66
CA ALA A 266 3.62 -9.17 -20.74
C ALA A 266 2.39 -9.01 -21.64
N ALA A 267 1.63 -10.08 -21.88
CA ALA A 267 0.41 -10.05 -22.69
C ALA A 267 -0.76 -9.31 -22.03
N LEU A 268 -0.76 -9.14 -20.70
CA LEU A 268 -1.73 -8.29 -20.02
C LEU A 268 -1.46 -6.79 -20.20
N GLU A 269 -0.22 -6.43 -20.53
CA GLU A 269 0.21 -5.06 -20.82
C GLU A 269 0.20 -4.76 -22.33
N ASN A 270 0.51 -5.78 -23.16
CA ASN A 270 0.54 -5.68 -24.61
C ASN A 270 -0.44 -6.69 -25.27
N PRO A 271 -1.62 -6.23 -25.74
CA PRO A 271 -2.62 -7.09 -26.39
C PRO A 271 -2.10 -7.85 -27.62
N GLU A 272 -1.06 -7.37 -28.30
CA GLU A 272 -0.46 -8.04 -29.46
C GLU A 272 0.22 -9.37 -29.12
N LEU A 273 0.50 -9.65 -27.84
CA LEU A 273 1.08 -10.92 -27.41
C LEU A 273 0.03 -11.98 -27.06
N VAL A 274 -1.25 -11.58 -26.90
CA VAL A 274 -2.33 -12.48 -26.46
C VAL A 274 -2.53 -13.65 -27.41
N TRP A 275 -2.36 -13.43 -28.73
CA TRP A 275 -2.54 -14.49 -29.72
C TRP A 275 -1.54 -15.63 -29.55
N VAL A 276 -0.30 -15.34 -29.15
CA VAL A 276 0.75 -16.36 -28.92
C VAL A 276 0.33 -17.27 -27.77
N CYS A 277 -0.12 -16.68 -26.66
CA CYS A 277 -0.61 -17.42 -25.51
C CYS A 277 -1.80 -18.31 -25.88
N LYS A 278 -2.76 -17.78 -26.65
CA LYS A 278 -3.93 -18.54 -27.12
C LYS A 278 -3.52 -19.71 -28.03
N LYS A 279 -2.63 -19.47 -29.01
CA LYS A 279 -2.19 -20.47 -29.99
C LYS A 279 -1.43 -21.63 -29.35
N HIS A 280 -0.51 -21.32 -28.42
CA HIS A 280 0.33 -22.31 -27.74
C HIS A 280 -0.27 -22.81 -26.41
N ARG A 281 -1.50 -22.38 -26.05
CA ARG A 281 -2.19 -22.73 -24.79
C ARG A 281 -1.33 -22.43 -23.54
N LEU A 282 -0.61 -21.31 -23.58
CA LEU A 282 0.21 -20.85 -22.46
C LEU A 282 -0.67 -20.14 -21.43
N ALA A 283 -0.44 -20.44 -20.17
CA ALA A 283 -1.17 -19.84 -19.06
C ALA A 283 -0.29 -19.76 -17.81
N PRO A 284 -0.51 -18.77 -16.92
CA PRO A 284 0.23 -18.64 -15.67
C PRO A 284 0.17 -19.91 -14.82
N ARG A 285 1.22 -20.25 -14.07
CA ARG A 285 1.24 -21.42 -13.18
C ARG A 285 0.28 -21.26 -12.01
N ASP A 286 0.29 -20.07 -11.43
CA ASP A 286 -0.58 -19.69 -10.31
C ASP A 286 -2.05 -19.62 -10.76
N GLN A 287 -2.93 -20.28 -10.01
CA GLN A 287 -4.33 -20.42 -10.41
C GLN A 287 -5.11 -19.10 -10.37
N VAL A 288 -4.80 -18.22 -9.41
CA VAL A 288 -5.46 -16.90 -9.27
C VAL A 288 -5.07 -16.00 -10.44
N ARG A 289 -3.77 -15.89 -10.74
CA ARG A 289 -3.27 -15.16 -11.92
C ARG A 289 -3.80 -15.76 -13.22
N ARG A 290 -3.96 -17.08 -13.30
CA ARG A 290 -4.51 -17.77 -14.46
C ARG A 290 -5.97 -17.41 -14.71
N ALA A 291 -6.80 -17.36 -13.66
CA ALA A 291 -8.20 -16.95 -13.77
C ALA A 291 -8.31 -15.50 -14.28
N VAL A 292 -7.53 -14.57 -13.71
CA VAL A 292 -7.44 -13.18 -14.17
C VAL A 292 -6.99 -13.10 -15.63
N PHE A 293 -5.96 -13.86 -15.99
CA PHE A 293 -5.43 -13.88 -17.35
C PHE A 293 -6.48 -14.30 -18.37
N PHE A 294 -7.20 -15.40 -18.11
CA PHE A 294 -8.25 -15.86 -19.02
C PHE A 294 -9.41 -14.87 -19.14
N LEU A 295 -9.80 -14.21 -18.05
CA LEU A 295 -10.84 -13.19 -18.09
C LEU A 295 -10.40 -11.95 -18.89
N LEU A 296 -9.22 -11.39 -18.60
CA LEU A 296 -8.73 -10.16 -19.24
C LEU A 296 -8.35 -10.36 -20.71
N THR A 297 -8.04 -11.59 -21.13
CA THR A 297 -7.69 -11.92 -22.53
C THR A 297 -8.87 -12.46 -23.34
N ASP A 298 -10.10 -12.32 -22.84
CA ASP A 298 -11.33 -12.77 -23.49
C ASP A 298 -11.30 -14.27 -23.83
N GLN A 299 -10.93 -15.09 -22.84
CA GLN A 299 -10.96 -16.55 -22.88
C GLN A 299 -11.99 -17.08 -21.88
N THR A 300 -13.21 -16.57 -21.97
CA THR A 300 -14.32 -16.81 -21.02
C THR A 300 -14.61 -18.28 -20.77
N GLY A 301 -14.53 -19.14 -21.79
CA GLY A 301 -14.71 -20.58 -21.65
C GLY A 301 -13.64 -21.25 -20.78
N GLN A 302 -12.37 -20.83 -20.89
CA GLN A 302 -11.28 -21.35 -20.06
C GLN A 302 -11.36 -20.82 -18.63
N TYR A 303 -11.74 -19.54 -18.48
CA TYR A 303 -12.03 -18.96 -17.18
C TYR A 303 -13.14 -19.74 -16.45
N ARG A 304 -14.31 -19.97 -17.08
CA ARG A 304 -15.43 -20.70 -16.47
C ARG A 304 -15.09 -22.14 -16.10
N ALA A 305 -14.24 -22.80 -16.88
CA ALA A 305 -13.79 -24.16 -16.56
C ALA A 305 -12.83 -24.20 -15.35
N LEU A 306 -12.03 -23.14 -15.15
CA LEU A 306 -11.08 -23.04 -14.05
C LEU A 306 -11.74 -22.57 -12.74
N ASP A 307 -12.66 -21.61 -12.85
CA ASP A 307 -13.29 -20.93 -11.72
C ASP A 307 -14.82 -20.86 -11.90
N PRO A 308 -15.51 -22.02 -11.91
CA PRO A 308 -16.97 -22.06 -12.12
C PRO A 308 -17.74 -21.32 -11.02
N ASP A 309 -17.13 -21.25 -9.84
CA ASP A 309 -17.67 -20.67 -8.62
C ASP A 309 -17.24 -19.21 -8.40
N GLY A 310 -16.32 -18.66 -9.21
CA GLY A 310 -15.82 -17.29 -9.05
C GLY A 310 -14.87 -17.05 -7.86
N GLY A 311 -14.50 -18.09 -7.12
CA GLY A 311 -13.68 -17.97 -5.90
C GLY A 311 -12.23 -17.54 -6.18
N LEU A 312 -11.62 -17.99 -7.27
CA LEU A 312 -10.27 -17.56 -7.65
C LEU A 312 -10.26 -16.08 -8.06
N LEU A 313 -11.30 -15.66 -8.79
CA LEU A 313 -11.47 -14.26 -9.16
C LEU A 313 -11.74 -13.37 -7.95
N ALA A 314 -12.50 -13.83 -6.96
CA ALA A 314 -12.73 -13.13 -5.70
C ALA A 314 -11.42 -12.87 -4.94
N LEU A 315 -10.55 -13.89 -4.83
CA LEU A 315 -9.22 -13.75 -4.22
C LEU A 315 -8.35 -12.72 -4.97
N ALA A 316 -8.36 -12.78 -6.31
CA ALA A 316 -7.62 -11.82 -7.12
C ALA A 316 -8.13 -10.39 -6.87
N TYR A 317 -9.44 -10.20 -6.91
CA TYR A 317 -10.11 -8.92 -6.79
C TYR A 317 -9.90 -8.27 -5.41
N ALA A 318 -9.92 -9.05 -4.34
CA ALA A 318 -9.65 -8.59 -2.98
C ALA A 318 -8.24 -7.97 -2.86
N SER A 319 -7.24 -8.62 -3.45
CA SER A 319 -5.82 -8.18 -3.41
C SER A 319 -5.42 -7.14 -4.47
N ALA A 320 -6.29 -6.87 -5.44
CA ALA A 320 -6.00 -6.00 -6.59
C ALA A 320 -5.97 -4.50 -6.23
N SER A 321 -5.14 -3.74 -6.96
CA SER A 321 -5.17 -2.27 -6.96
C SER A 321 -6.47 -1.72 -7.57
N GLN A 322 -6.79 -0.45 -7.32
CA GLN A 322 -8.02 0.16 -7.86
C GLN A 322 -8.08 0.11 -9.38
N ALA A 323 -6.97 0.39 -10.08
CA ALA A 323 -6.90 0.33 -11.54
C ALA A 323 -7.09 -1.10 -12.08
N GLU A 324 -6.64 -2.12 -11.36
CA GLU A 324 -6.89 -3.53 -11.70
C GLU A 324 -8.34 -3.92 -11.47
N ARG A 325 -8.95 -3.50 -10.35
CA ARG A 325 -10.39 -3.73 -10.09
C ARG A 325 -11.27 -3.13 -11.19
N ASP A 326 -10.92 -1.94 -11.69
CA ASP A 326 -11.66 -1.28 -12.77
C ASP A 326 -11.58 -2.08 -14.09
N ARG A 327 -10.38 -2.58 -14.43
CA ARG A 327 -10.17 -3.46 -15.59
C ARG A 327 -10.94 -4.77 -15.44
N LEU A 328 -10.85 -5.42 -14.27
CA LEU A 328 -11.57 -6.66 -13.98
C LEU A 328 -13.08 -6.46 -14.10
N ARG A 329 -13.66 -5.41 -13.49
CA ARG A 329 -15.11 -5.12 -13.59
C ARG A 329 -15.56 -4.95 -15.04
N THR A 330 -14.77 -4.26 -15.86
CA THR A 330 -15.06 -4.07 -17.29
C THR A 330 -15.06 -5.41 -18.04
N SER A 331 -14.07 -6.26 -17.81
CA SER A 331 -14.02 -7.60 -18.43
C SER A 331 -15.11 -8.54 -17.91
N MET A 332 -15.47 -8.46 -16.63
CA MET A 332 -16.58 -9.22 -16.05
C MET A 332 -17.92 -8.89 -16.72
N LEU A 333 -18.15 -7.62 -17.05
CA LEU A 333 -19.34 -7.19 -17.79
C LEU A 333 -19.37 -7.78 -19.20
N ALA A 334 -18.24 -7.76 -19.91
CA ALA A 334 -18.12 -8.32 -21.25
C ALA A 334 -18.30 -9.85 -21.25
N ALA A 335 -17.79 -10.54 -20.23
CA ALA A 335 -17.89 -11.99 -20.12
C ALA A 335 -19.33 -12.49 -19.93
N GLY A 336 -20.17 -11.71 -19.24
CA GLY A 336 -21.57 -12.04 -18.94
C GLY A 336 -21.74 -13.23 -17.98
N ASP A 337 -22.81 -13.18 -17.19
CA ASP A 337 -23.26 -14.30 -16.33
C ASP A 337 -22.27 -14.69 -15.21
N LEU A 338 -21.74 -13.68 -14.52
CA LEU A 338 -20.88 -13.82 -13.33
C LEU A 338 -21.66 -13.43 -12.07
N ASP A 339 -21.48 -14.20 -10.99
CA ASP A 339 -21.93 -13.85 -9.64
C ASP A 339 -21.06 -12.70 -9.11
N LEU A 340 -21.51 -11.48 -9.36
CA LEU A 340 -20.81 -10.25 -9.01
C LEU A 340 -20.72 -10.07 -7.50
N VAL A 341 -21.73 -10.52 -6.74
CA VAL A 341 -21.77 -10.41 -5.28
C VAL A 341 -20.65 -11.25 -4.70
N ARG A 342 -20.54 -12.51 -5.10
CA ARG A 342 -19.49 -13.40 -4.59
C ARG A 342 -18.08 -12.90 -4.93
N VAL A 343 -17.86 -12.35 -6.11
CA VAL A 343 -16.52 -11.85 -6.51
C VAL A 343 -16.14 -10.56 -5.80
N ILE A 344 -17.07 -9.62 -5.65
CA ILE A 344 -16.78 -8.27 -5.13
C ILE A 344 -16.88 -8.21 -3.60
N VAL A 345 -17.90 -8.88 -3.04
CA VAL A 345 -18.21 -8.90 -1.61
C VAL A 345 -17.53 -10.10 -0.92
N GLY A 346 -17.33 -11.22 -1.63
CA GLY A 346 -16.79 -12.45 -1.03
C GLY A 346 -17.80 -13.19 -0.17
N ASP A 347 -17.33 -14.24 0.52
CA ASP A 347 -18.17 -15.07 1.39
C ASP A 347 -18.51 -14.38 2.73
N ASP A 348 -17.69 -13.42 3.18
CA ASP A 348 -17.92 -12.65 4.41
C ASP A 348 -18.27 -11.19 4.13
N ARG A 349 -19.56 -11.00 3.83
CA ARG A 349 -20.18 -9.68 3.63
C ARG A 349 -20.00 -8.73 4.81
N ARG A 350 -19.94 -9.25 6.05
CA ARG A 350 -19.83 -8.43 7.27
C ARG A 350 -18.46 -7.79 7.40
N ALA A 351 -17.42 -8.52 7.00
CA ALA A 351 -16.07 -7.98 6.94
C ALA A 351 -15.89 -7.04 5.74
N ARG A 352 -16.48 -7.38 4.58
CA ARG A 352 -16.16 -6.67 3.34
C ARG A 352 -16.88 -5.33 3.15
N ILE A 353 -18.19 -5.27 3.37
CA ILE A 353 -18.99 -4.06 3.10
C ILE A 353 -18.43 -2.79 3.79
N PRO A 354 -18.01 -2.82 5.07
CA PRO A 354 -17.47 -1.63 5.74
C PRO A 354 -16.22 -1.04 5.10
N GLU A 355 -15.43 -1.84 4.36
CA GLU A 355 -14.19 -1.43 3.71
C GLU A 355 -14.38 -1.03 2.23
N MET A 356 -15.57 -1.26 1.67
CA MET A 356 -15.83 -1.02 0.25
C MET A 356 -16.03 0.47 -0.04
N PRO A 357 -15.35 1.03 -1.05
CA PRO A 357 -15.63 2.37 -1.55
C PRO A 357 -17.09 2.51 -2.02
N LEU A 358 -17.71 3.66 -1.76
CA LEU A 358 -19.11 3.91 -2.14
C LEU A 358 -19.38 3.72 -3.65
N GLY A 359 -18.42 4.09 -4.51
CA GLY A 359 -18.55 3.89 -5.95
C GLY A 359 -18.61 2.41 -6.37
N GLU A 360 -17.99 1.53 -5.59
CA GLU A 360 -18.01 0.08 -5.81
C GLU A 360 -19.34 -0.53 -5.37
N ILE A 361 -19.88 -0.08 -4.23
CA ILE A 361 -21.23 -0.44 -3.76
C ILE A 361 -22.28 -0.02 -4.80
N ARG A 362 -22.21 1.23 -5.29
CA ARG A 362 -23.13 1.74 -6.33
C ARG A 362 -23.04 0.92 -7.61
N TYR A 363 -21.82 0.64 -8.08
CA TYR A 363 -21.62 -0.20 -9.25
C TYR A 363 -22.27 -1.58 -9.10
N LEU A 364 -22.01 -2.28 -7.98
CA LEU A 364 -22.56 -3.61 -7.74
C LEU A 364 -24.09 -3.58 -7.74
N THR A 365 -24.67 -2.64 -7.00
CA THR A 365 -26.12 -2.52 -6.82
C THR A 365 -26.86 -2.09 -8.08
N GLU A 366 -26.30 -1.18 -8.89
CA GLU A 366 -26.84 -0.85 -10.22
C GLU A 366 -26.87 -2.08 -11.13
N ARG A 367 -25.86 -2.97 -11.04
CA ARG A 367 -25.82 -4.21 -11.85
C ARG A 367 -26.84 -5.24 -11.39
N LEU A 368 -27.02 -5.41 -10.08
CA LEU A 368 -28.08 -6.26 -9.52
C LEU A 368 -29.46 -5.76 -9.94
N ALA A 369 -29.69 -4.45 -9.89
CA ALA A 369 -30.94 -3.84 -10.34
C ALA A 369 -31.21 -4.07 -11.84
N LEU A 370 -30.20 -3.90 -12.69
CA LEU A 370 -30.31 -4.17 -14.14
C LEU A 370 -30.68 -5.64 -14.43
N ARG A 371 -30.18 -6.58 -13.62
CA ARG A 371 -30.49 -8.02 -13.74
C ARG A 371 -31.76 -8.44 -13.00
N ARG A 372 -32.38 -7.53 -12.23
CA ARG A 372 -33.53 -7.79 -11.36
C ARG A 372 -33.24 -8.82 -10.27
N GLU A 373 -32.00 -8.88 -9.80
CA GLU A 373 -31.55 -9.71 -8.66
C GLU A 373 -31.90 -8.98 -7.34
N TRP A 374 -33.21 -8.88 -7.07
CA TRP A 374 -33.73 -7.98 -6.03
C TRP A 374 -33.40 -8.41 -4.60
N ASP A 375 -33.36 -9.72 -4.34
CA ASP A 375 -33.07 -10.25 -3.00
C ASP A 375 -31.62 -9.91 -2.59
N ASP A 376 -30.66 -10.03 -3.51
CA ASP A 376 -29.25 -9.67 -3.28
C ASP A 376 -29.06 -8.17 -3.14
N LEU A 377 -29.73 -7.38 -3.98
CA LEU A 377 -29.74 -5.92 -3.86
C LEU A 377 -30.27 -5.50 -2.48
N TRP A 378 -31.36 -6.10 -2.03
CA TRP A 378 -31.97 -5.81 -0.73
C TRP A 378 -31.06 -6.18 0.43
N SER A 379 -30.33 -7.28 0.30
CA SER A 379 -29.32 -7.68 1.28
C SER A 379 -28.21 -6.65 1.45
N ILE A 380 -27.75 -6.03 0.36
CA ILE A 380 -26.72 -4.97 0.41
C ILE A 380 -27.30 -3.69 1.03
N VAL A 381 -28.52 -3.29 0.64
CA VAL A 381 -29.19 -2.09 1.16
C VAL A 381 -29.31 -2.12 2.69
N GLN A 382 -29.56 -3.29 3.27
CA GLN A 382 -29.67 -3.48 4.72
C GLN A 382 -28.34 -3.41 5.47
N ASP A 383 -27.20 -3.48 4.78
CA ASP A 383 -25.88 -3.60 5.41
C ASP A 383 -25.02 -2.32 5.30
N VAL A 384 -25.31 -1.48 4.32
CA VAL A 384 -24.66 -0.18 4.11
C VAL A 384 -25.18 0.89 5.09
N PRO A 385 -24.55 2.09 5.18
CA PRO A 385 -25.10 3.18 5.99
C PRO A 385 -26.53 3.55 5.56
N ILE A 386 -27.40 3.92 6.49
CA ILE A 386 -28.83 4.14 6.22
C ILE A 386 -29.10 5.17 5.11
N ALA A 387 -28.26 6.21 5.01
CA ALA A 387 -28.35 7.21 3.95
C ALA A 387 -28.07 6.60 2.56
N VAL A 388 -27.02 5.78 2.46
CA VAL A 388 -26.66 5.06 1.23
C VAL A 388 -27.75 4.03 0.89
N GLY A 389 -28.25 3.29 1.89
CA GLY A 389 -29.34 2.34 1.72
C GLY A 389 -30.59 3.00 1.14
N ALA A 390 -30.96 4.20 1.61
CA ALA A 390 -32.09 4.95 1.07
C ALA A 390 -31.88 5.40 -0.38
N GLU A 391 -30.66 5.85 -0.75
CA GLU A 391 -30.34 6.15 -2.15
C GLU A 391 -30.52 4.91 -3.05
N LEU A 392 -29.99 3.78 -2.61
CA LEU A 392 -30.01 2.51 -3.36
C LEU A 392 -31.41 1.90 -3.41
N CYS A 393 -32.27 2.19 -2.42
CA CYS A 393 -33.67 1.77 -2.42
C CYS A 393 -34.45 2.36 -3.61
N GLY A 394 -33.98 3.47 -4.19
CA GLY A 394 -34.52 4.04 -5.42
C GLY A 394 -34.32 3.17 -6.68
N LEU A 395 -33.44 2.16 -6.64
CA LEU A 395 -33.16 1.26 -7.77
C LEU A 395 -34.23 0.17 -7.95
N PHE A 396 -35.07 -0.09 -6.94
CA PHE A 396 -36.10 -1.14 -7.02
C PHE A 396 -37.28 -0.70 -7.89
N ASP A 397 -37.66 -1.58 -8.82
CA ASP A 397 -38.81 -1.39 -9.70
C ASP A 397 -39.81 -2.54 -9.53
N GLY A 398 -40.99 -2.23 -8.97
CA GLY A 398 -42.10 -3.18 -8.80
C GLY A 398 -41.85 -4.35 -7.85
N TRP A 399 -40.76 -4.33 -7.08
CA TRP A 399 -40.43 -5.39 -6.11
C TRP A 399 -40.55 -4.89 -4.65
N ALA A 400 -40.95 -5.79 -3.76
CA ALA A 400 -40.92 -5.61 -2.31
C ALA A 400 -40.66 -6.96 -1.63
N PRO A 401 -40.03 -6.98 -0.44
CA PRO A 401 -39.77 -8.22 0.28
C PRO A 401 -41.08 -8.89 0.73
N ARG A 402 -41.01 -10.22 0.92
CA ARG A 402 -42.18 -11.07 1.21
C ARG A 402 -42.60 -11.02 2.67
N GLY A 403 -41.66 -10.94 3.61
CA GLY A 403 -41.95 -10.90 5.04
C GLY A 403 -42.49 -9.55 5.50
N ASP A 404 -43.45 -9.55 6.41
CA ASP A 404 -44.08 -8.32 6.91
C ASP A 404 -43.06 -7.40 7.63
N ASP A 405 -42.15 -7.97 8.41
CA ASP A 405 -41.08 -7.23 9.10
C ASP A 405 -40.08 -6.59 8.12
N GLU A 406 -39.67 -7.34 7.09
CA GLU A 406 -38.77 -6.82 6.05
C GLU A 406 -39.46 -5.73 5.23
N ARG A 407 -40.76 -5.91 4.95
CA ARG A 407 -41.56 -4.93 4.23
C ARG A 407 -41.68 -3.62 5.01
N ARG A 408 -41.85 -3.68 6.33
CA ARG A 408 -41.82 -2.48 7.19
C ARG A 408 -40.52 -1.69 7.01
N VAL A 409 -39.36 -2.36 7.06
CA VAL A 409 -38.06 -1.71 6.87
C VAL A 409 -37.90 -1.16 5.45
N PHE A 410 -38.32 -1.94 4.43
CA PHE A 410 -38.29 -1.52 3.03
C PHE A 410 -39.11 -0.24 2.78
N GLU A 411 -40.33 -0.16 3.31
CA GLU A 411 -41.18 1.03 3.17
C GLU A 411 -40.59 2.24 3.90
N LEU A 412 -39.92 2.04 5.05
CA LEU A 412 -39.21 3.12 5.74
C LEU A 412 -38.04 3.65 4.91
N TYR A 413 -37.27 2.78 4.24
CA TYR A 413 -36.22 3.22 3.31
C TYR A 413 -36.81 3.97 2.11
N ARG A 414 -37.93 3.50 1.53
CA ARG A 414 -38.61 4.16 0.40
C ARG A 414 -39.17 5.53 0.76
N ALA A 415 -39.67 5.68 1.99
CA ALA A 415 -40.26 6.94 2.46
C ALA A 415 -39.21 7.94 2.97
N ALA A 416 -37.98 7.51 3.25
CA ALA A 416 -36.94 8.37 3.77
C ALA A 416 -36.35 9.27 2.68
N ASP A 417 -36.07 10.53 3.02
CA ASP A 417 -35.30 11.43 2.17
C ASP A 417 -33.79 11.18 2.38
N PRO A 418 -33.05 10.72 1.34
CA PRO A 418 -31.62 10.46 1.47
C PRO A 418 -30.80 11.70 1.85
N ALA A 419 -31.23 12.91 1.46
CA ALA A 419 -30.54 14.14 1.85
C ALA A 419 -30.67 14.40 3.36
N ALA A 420 -31.89 14.30 3.90
CA ALA A 420 -32.13 14.40 5.34
C ALA A 420 -31.36 13.34 6.14
N LEU A 421 -31.24 12.11 5.63
CA LEU A 421 -30.45 11.06 6.27
C LEU A 421 -28.94 11.36 6.28
N ARG A 422 -28.40 11.98 5.23
CA ARG A 422 -26.99 12.42 5.18
C ARG A 422 -26.69 13.57 6.14
N ASP A 423 -27.66 14.45 6.39
CA ASP A 423 -27.52 15.57 7.31
C ASP A 423 -27.72 15.17 8.79
N ALA A 424 -28.36 14.01 9.03
CA ALA A 424 -28.70 13.53 10.37
C ALA A 424 -27.50 13.46 11.36
N PRO A 425 -26.30 12.97 10.99
CA PRO A 425 -25.15 12.98 11.89
C PRO A 425 -24.79 14.37 12.41
N THR A 426 -24.87 15.40 11.55
CA THR A 426 -24.60 16.79 11.93
C THR A 426 -25.68 17.31 12.88
N LEU A 427 -26.95 16.99 12.64
CA LEU A 427 -28.06 17.35 13.53
C LEU A 427 -27.96 16.64 14.88
N LEU A 428 -27.40 15.43 14.90
CA LEU A 428 -27.19 14.63 16.10
C LEU A 428 -25.92 15.01 16.86
N GLU A 429 -25.00 15.77 16.27
CA GLU A 429 -23.73 16.17 16.89
C GLU A 429 -23.85 16.69 18.35
N PRO A 430 -24.88 17.46 18.75
CA PRO A 430 -25.09 17.84 20.15
C PRO A 430 -25.23 16.67 21.13
N PHE A 431 -25.58 15.46 20.65
CA PHE A 431 -25.62 14.26 21.46
C PHE A 431 -24.24 13.79 21.93
N ARG A 432 -23.12 14.15 21.28
CA ARG A 432 -21.77 13.77 21.74
C ARG A 432 -21.44 14.25 23.15
N THR A 433 -22.08 15.35 23.56
CA THR A 433 -21.96 15.94 24.90
C THR A 433 -23.27 15.80 25.69
N ARG A 434 -24.15 14.88 25.30
CA ARG A 434 -25.40 14.62 26.02
C ARG A 434 -25.19 13.56 27.10
N VAL A 435 -25.75 13.83 28.26
CA VAL A 435 -25.91 12.87 29.36
C VAL A 435 -27.40 12.85 29.68
N SER A 436 -28.01 11.66 29.63
CA SER A 436 -29.46 11.51 29.75
C SER A 436 -29.80 10.74 31.02
N ARG A 437 -30.48 11.41 31.97
CA ARG A 437 -31.07 10.75 33.15
C ARG A 437 -32.23 9.86 32.68
N ARG A 438 -32.13 8.55 32.92
CA ARG A 438 -33.13 7.56 32.48
C ARG A 438 -34.06 7.14 33.60
N ALA A 439 -33.50 6.94 34.80
CA ALA A 439 -34.27 6.44 35.92
C ALA A 439 -33.91 7.14 37.22
N ARG A 440 -34.85 7.15 38.16
CA ARG A 440 -34.63 7.49 39.56
C ARG A 440 -35.17 6.34 40.41
N LEU A 441 -34.30 5.74 41.21
CA LEU A 441 -34.68 4.72 42.18
C LEU A 441 -34.79 5.38 43.56
N LEU A 442 -35.90 5.18 44.27
CA LEU A 442 -36.07 5.67 45.63
C LEU A 442 -35.71 4.55 46.62
N PHE A 443 -34.62 4.76 47.35
CA PHE A 443 -34.22 3.96 48.49
C PHE A 443 -34.70 4.64 49.77
N HIS A 444 -35.36 3.90 50.66
CA HIS A 444 -35.84 4.45 51.91
C HIS A 444 -34.65 4.84 52.81
N GLY A 445 -34.49 6.15 53.06
CA GLY A 445 -33.42 6.72 53.87
C GLY A 445 -32.20 7.15 53.06
N ARG A 446 -31.26 7.84 53.72
CA ARG A 446 -30.07 8.42 53.06
C ARG A 446 -29.24 7.33 52.38
N VAL A 447 -28.97 7.50 51.08
CA VAL A 447 -27.98 6.70 50.36
C VAL A 447 -26.57 7.11 50.82
N ASN A 448 -25.71 6.12 51.05
CA ASN A 448 -24.33 6.31 51.44
C ASN A 448 -23.37 5.94 50.32
N ASP A 449 -23.68 4.88 49.57
CA ASP A 449 -22.86 4.39 48.47
C ASP A 449 -23.68 3.56 47.47
N VAL A 450 -23.17 3.49 46.24
CA VAL A 450 -23.76 2.72 45.14
C VAL A 450 -22.67 1.99 44.37
N SER A 451 -22.98 0.80 43.82
CA SER A 451 -22.01 0.00 43.07
C SER A 451 -22.69 -0.77 41.93
N PHE A 452 -22.15 -0.69 40.71
CA PHE A 452 -22.60 -1.51 39.59
C PHE A 452 -21.98 -2.91 39.63
N ALA A 453 -22.79 -3.91 39.30
CA ALA A 453 -22.29 -5.26 39.04
C ALA A 453 -21.38 -5.28 37.80
N PRO A 454 -20.34 -6.13 37.77
CA PRO A 454 -19.50 -6.28 36.59
C PRO A 454 -20.06 -7.17 35.49
N ASP A 455 -20.97 -8.04 35.85
CA ASP A 455 -21.40 -9.22 35.10
C ASP A 455 -22.89 -9.16 34.72
N GLY A 456 -23.59 -8.12 35.14
CA GLY A 456 -25.00 -7.97 34.83
C GLY A 456 -25.53 -6.56 35.09
N PRO A 457 -26.78 -6.31 34.69
CA PRO A 457 -27.43 -5.01 34.82
C PRO A 457 -27.94 -4.79 36.25
N PHE A 458 -27.08 -4.96 37.26
CA PHE A 458 -27.47 -4.84 38.67
C PHE A 458 -26.78 -3.66 39.35
N LEU A 459 -27.51 -3.01 40.25
CA LEU A 459 -26.99 -1.91 41.06
C LEU A 459 -27.26 -2.16 42.54
N ALA A 460 -26.19 -2.12 43.33
CA ALA A 460 -26.26 -2.26 44.77
C ALA A 460 -26.30 -0.87 45.38
N VAL A 461 -27.19 -0.69 46.35
CA VAL A 461 -27.39 0.56 47.07
C VAL A 461 -27.33 0.29 48.56
N ALA A 462 -26.54 1.10 49.27
CA ALA A 462 -26.36 1.00 50.70
C ALA A 462 -26.65 2.34 51.38
N GLY A 463 -27.30 2.31 52.55
CA GLY A 463 -27.77 3.51 53.22
C GLY A 463 -27.78 3.46 54.75
N THR A 464 -28.49 4.41 55.35
CA THR A 464 -28.55 4.59 56.82
C THR A 464 -29.37 3.54 57.55
N ASN A 465 -30.27 2.84 56.85
CA ASN A 465 -31.24 1.95 57.45
C ASN A 465 -30.68 0.57 57.81
N ARG A 466 -29.34 0.40 57.76
CA ARG A 466 -28.66 -0.87 58.04
C ARG A 466 -29.12 -1.99 57.11
N VAL A 467 -29.32 -1.63 55.85
CA VAL A 467 -29.73 -2.50 54.76
C VAL A 467 -28.86 -2.19 53.56
N ALA A 468 -28.54 -3.21 52.79
CA ALA A 468 -28.06 -3.07 51.42
C ALA A 468 -29.03 -3.81 50.49
N GLY A 469 -29.41 -3.18 49.37
CA GLY A 469 -30.30 -3.78 48.37
C GLY A 469 -29.62 -3.88 47.01
N VAL A 470 -30.04 -4.84 46.20
CA VAL A 470 -29.64 -5.00 44.79
C VAL A 470 -30.87 -4.82 43.92
N PHE A 471 -30.73 -4.00 42.88
CA PHE A 471 -31.79 -3.70 41.92
C PHE A 471 -31.41 -4.22 40.53
N ASP A 472 -32.36 -4.84 39.83
CA ASP A 472 -32.22 -5.09 38.39
C ASP A 472 -32.57 -3.82 37.63
N LEU A 473 -31.62 -3.31 36.85
CA LEU A 473 -31.74 -2.06 36.11
C LEU A 473 -32.68 -2.16 34.90
N ARG A 474 -33.01 -3.39 34.46
CA ARG A 474 -33.93 -3.63 33.35
C ARG A 474 -35.38 -3.52 33.78
N SER A 475 -35.74 -4.08 34.94
CA SER A 475 -37.10 -4.00 35.50
C SER A 475 -37.26 -2.86 36.51
N ALA A 476 -36.16 -2.28 36.99
CA ALA A 476 -36.14 -1.35 38.12
C ALA A 476 -36.76 -1.94 39.40
N GLU A 477 -36.59 -3.26 39.59
CA GLU A 477 -37.12 -3.99 40.74
C GLU A 477 -36.01 -4.42 41.72
N PRO A 478 -36.32 -4.54 43.03
CA PRO A 478 -35.40 -5.11 44.01
C PRO A 478 -35.32 -6.62 43.82
N VAL A 479 -34.11 -7.13 43.62
CA VAL A 479 -33.86 -8.57 43.44
C VAL A 479 -33.24 -9.21 44.67
N GLU A 480 -32.45 -8.46 45.45
CA GLU A 480 -31.88 -8.95 46.70
C GLU A 480 -31.92 -7.87 47.79
N ARG A 481 -32.06 -8.33 49.04
CA ARG A 481 -31.99 -7.52 50.24
C ARG A 481 -31.09 -8.20 51.26
N TYR A 482 -30.23 -7.40 51.87
CA TYR A 482 -29.29 -7.85 52.89
C TYR A 482 -29.49 -7.07 54.19
N ASP A 483 -29.64 -7.81 55.28
CA ASP A 483 -29.88 -7.33 56.64
C ASP A 483 -28.79 -7.83 57.61
N GLY A 484 -28.92 -7.49 58.91
CA GLY A 484 -28.04 -7.98 59.97
C GLY A 484 -26.81 -7.11 60.24
N PHE A 485 -26.75 -5.92 59.64
CA PHE A 485 -25.69 -4.95 59.88
C PHE A 485 -25.82 -4.31 61.27
N GLY A 486 -24.70 -4.25 62.02
CA GLY A 486 -24.62 -3.67 63.36
C GLY A 486 -24.66 -2.14 63.37
N SER A 487 -24.53 -1.51 62.20
CA SER A 487 -24.58 -0.05 62.00
C SER A 487 -24.96 0.32 60.55
N SER A 488 -24.99 1.62 60.23
CA SER A 488 -25.25 2.11 58.88
C SER A 488 -24.26 1.51 57.89
N VAL A 489 -24.71 1.10 56.71
CA VAL A 489 -23.81 0.60 55.65
C VAL A 489 -23.25 1.80 54.90
N GLY A 490 -21.94 2.01 54.95
CA GLY A 490 -21.28 3.19 54.39
C GLY A 490 -20.63 2.99 53.03
N ARG A 491 -20.30 1.75 52.68
CA ARG A 491 -19.71 1.35 51.41
C ARG A 491 -20.31 0.04 50.93
N VAL A 492 -20.47 -0.09 49.62
CA VAL A 492 -20.90 -1.33 48.96
C VAL A 492 -20.09 -1.56 47.69
N LEU A 493 -19.78 -2.82 47.38
CA LEU A 493 -19.04 -3.20 46.19
C LEU A 493 -19.58 -4.51 45.64
N HIS A 494 -20.01 -4.52 44.38
CA HIS A 494 -20.28 -5.75 43.65
C HIS A 494 -19.00 -6.50 43.28
N LEU A 495 -18.99 -7.79 43.60
CA LEU A 495 -18.04 -8.78 43.10
C LEU A 495 -18.64 -9.50 41.87
N ALA A 496 -17.91 -10.46 41.32
CA ALA A 496 -18.45 -11.34 40.28
C ALA A 496 -19.42 -12.37 40.91
N GLY A 497 -20.35 -12.90 40.12
CA GLY A 497 -21.31 -13.91 40.56
C GLY A 497 -22.46 -13.37 41.41
N GLY A 498 -22.71 -12.05 41.38
CA GLY A 498 -23.79 -11.39 42.14
C GLY A 498 -23.50 -11.12 43.62
N ALA A 499 -22.35 -11.55 44.16
CA ALA A 499 -21.99 -11.29 45.54
C ALA A 499 -21.64 -9.82 45.81
N LEU A 500 -21.87 -9.35 47.03
CA LEU A 500 -21.49 -8.00 47.48
C LEU A 500 -20.53 -8.04 48.67
N ILE A 501 -19.67 -7.02 48.74
CA ILE A 501 -19.04 -6.60 49.98
C ILE A 501 -19.77 -5.36 50.50
N ALA A 502 -20.32 -5.46 51.71
CA ALA A 502 -20.94 -4.35 52.40
C ALA A 502 -20.13 -4.00 53.64
N ALA A 503 -19.77 -2.73 53.79
CA ALA A 503 -18.97 -2.27 54.91
C ALA A 503 -19.72 -1.23 55.74
N GLU A 504 -19.69 -1.46 57.04
CA GLU A 504 -20.32 -0.63 58.04
C GLU A 504 -19.61 0.72 58.23
N ARG A 505 -20.37 1.69 58.73
CA ARG A 505 -19.93 3.05 58.99
C ARG A 505 -20.35 3.53 60.37
N THR A 506 -19.41 4.24 60.98
CA THR A 506 -19.53 4.87 62.29
C THR A 506 -18.95 6.29 62.26
N ASN A 507 -19.49 7.16 63.11
CA ASN A 507 -18.91 8.48 63.36
C ASN A 507 -17.87 8.45 64.52
N ARG A 508 -17.67 7.30 65.16
CA ARG A 508 -16.78 7.07 66.30
C ARG A 508 -15.62 6.17 65.88
N VAL A 509 -14.39 6.67 65.95
CA VAL A 509 -13.19 5.95 65.46
C VAL A 509 -12.90 4.70 66.29
N GLU A 510 -13.25 4.74 67.56
CA GLU A 510 -13.11 3.68 68.55
C GLU A 510 -14.16 2.55 68.41
N ARG A 511 -15.22 2.76 67.62
CA ARG A 511 -16.25 1.74 67.39
C ARG A 511 -15.81 0.81 66.25
N GLU A 512 -15.90 -0.49 66.49
CA GLU A 512 -15.70 -1.49 65.44
C GLU A 512 -16.80 -1.43 64.38
N CYS A 513 -16.40 -1.51 63.12
CA CYS A 513 -17.27 -1.71 61.96
C CYS A 513 -16.96 -3.05 61.29
N GLY A 514 -18.02 -3.74 60.87
CA GLY A 514 -17.90 -4.97 60.09
C GLY A 514 -17.66 -4.72 58.60
N VAL A 515 -16.89 -5.62 57.98
CA VAL A 515 -16.86 -5.84 56.53
C VAL A 515 -17.50 -7.20 56.28
N LEU A 516 -18.60 -7.20 55.54
CA LEU A 516 -19.45 -8.38 55.37
C LEU A 516 -19.51 -8.79 53.89
N HIS A 517 -19.47 -10.09 53.67
CA HIS A 517 -19.85 -10.72 52.41
C HIS A 517 -21.36 -10.95 52.40
N CYS A 518 -22.01 -10.57 51.32
CA CYS A 518 -23.46 -10.69 51.13
C CYS A 518 -23.71 -11.51 49.86
N ALA A 519 -24.38 -12.65 50.00
CA ALA A 519 -24.72 -13.52 48.88
C ALA A 519 -25.94 -14.40 49.23
N GLY A 520 -26.82 -14.66 48.26
CA GLY A 520 -27.96 -15.56 48.43
C GLY A 520 -28.90 -15.16 49.56
N GLY A 521 -29.11 -13.84 49.76
CA GLY A 521 -29.93 -13.29 50.84
C GLY A 521 -29.32 -13.35 52.25
N GLY A 522 -28.11 -13.91 52.41
CA GLY A 522 -27.41 -13.99 53.69
C GLY A 522 -26.24 -13.01 53.81
N THR A 523 -25.86 -12.69 55.05
CA THR A 523 -24.67 -11.88 55.36
C THR A 523 -23.68 -12.64 56.25
N ARG A 524 -22.39 -12.53 55.98
CA ARG A 524 -21.30 -13.14 56.75
C ARG A 524 -20.21 -12.11 57.01
N THR A 525 -19.84 -11.92 58.28
CA THR A 525 -18.72 -11.04 58.64
C THR A 525 -17.39 -11.66 58.18
N LEU A 526 -16.63 -10.94 57.37
CA LEU A 526 -15.29 -11.31 56.93
C LEU A 526 -14.22 -10.73 57.85
N HIS A 527 -14.41 -9.48 58.29
CA HIS A 527 -13.44 -8.77 59.10
C HIS A 527 -14.12 -7.70 59.97
N ARG A 528 -13.48 -7.35 61.09
CA ARG A 528 -13.86 -6.21 61.93
C ARG A 528 -12.68 -5.27 62.07
N THR A 529 -12.93 -3.99 61.85
CA THR A 529 -11.89 -2.96 61.92
C THR A 529 -12.36 -1.77 62.76
N PRO A 530 -11.48 -1.12 63.54
CA PRO A 530 -11.83 0.13 64.22
C PRO A 530 -12.13 1.25 63.21
N GLY A 531 -13.26 1.92 63.41
CA GLY A 531 -13.70 3.00 62.54
C GLY A 531 -14.24 2.51 61.19
N SER A 532 -14.68 3.46 60.37
CA SER A 532 -15.37 3.14 59.11
C SER A 532 -14.42 2.64 58.03
N VAL A 533 -14.93 1.78 57.14
CA VAL A 533 -14.36 1.59 55.81
C VAL A 533 -14.67 2.83 54.97
N THR A 534 -13.65 3.32 54.28
CA THR A 534 -13.66 4.64 53.62
C THR A 534 -13.78 4.52 52.11
N SER A 535 -13.40 3.39 51.55
CA SER A 535 -13.46 3.08 50.12
C SER A 535 -13.32 1.57 49.90
N LEU A 536 -13.95 1.06 48.84
CA LEU A 536 -13.85 -0.31 48.36
C LEU A 536 -13.51 -0.27 46.86
N ALA A 537 -12.63 -1.17 46.42
CA ALA A 537 -12.31 -1.36 45.01
C ALA A 537 -12.11 -2.85 44.72
N ARG A 538 -12.52 -3.31 43.54
CA ARG A 538 -12.41 -4.72 43.16
C ARG A 538 -11.03 -5.05 42.60
N THR A 539 -10.47 -6.18 42.98
CA THR A 539 -9.20 -6.68 42.42
C THR A 539 -9.42 -7.42 41.10
N PRO A 540 -8.38 -7.58 40.25
CA PRO A 540 -8.48 -8.37 39.03
C PRO A 540 -8.82 -9.84 39.30
N ALA A 541 -8.36 -10.37 40.44
CA ALA A 541 -8.61 -11.75 40.87
C ALA A 541 -10.05 -12.01 41.32
N GLY A 542 -10.93 -10.98 41.39
CA GLY A 542 -12.32 -11.12 41.81
C GLY A 542 -12.58 -10.83 43.30
N GLY A 543 -11.53 -10.54 44.08
CA GLY A 543 -11.62 -10.11 45.47
C GLY A 543 -11.76 -8.60 45.63
N PHE A 544 -11.38 -8.04 46.78
CA PHE A 544 -11.50 -6.61 47.06
C PHE A 544 -10.31 -6.01 47.82
N VAL A 545 -10.15 -4.69 47.68
CA VAL A 545 -9.28 -3.84 48.50
C VAL A 545 -10.16 -2.85 49.24
N ALA A 546 -9.96 -2.70 50.55
CA ALA A 546 -10.68 -1.72 51.36
C ALA A 546 -9.74 -0.79 52.12
N GLY A 547 -10.01 0.52 52.07
CA GLY A 547 -9.37 1.50 52.94
C GLY A 547 -10.12 1.65 54.26
N THR A 548 -9.40 1.76 55.38
CA THR A 548 -10.02 1.92 56.71
C THR A 548 -9.62 3.25 57.36
N ARG A 549 -10.50 3.78 58.21
CA ARG A 549 -10.24 5.02 58.95
C ARG A 549 -9.16 4.86 60.02
N ALA A 550 -8.91 3.64 60.50
CA ALA A 550 -7.82 3.31 61.42
C ALA A 550 -6.44 3.25 60.75
N GLY A 551 -6.36 3.46 59.43
CA GLY A 551 -5.10 3.50 58.70
C GLY A 551 -4.71 2.17 58.03
N GLY A 552 -5.47 1.09 58.22
CA GLY A 552 -5.22 -0.19 57.53
C GLY A 552 -5.81 -0.24 56.12
N LEU A 553 -5.21 -1.09 55.28
CA LEU A 553 -5.80 -1.61 54.04
C LEU A 553 -6.18 -3.08 54.26
N LEU A 554 -7.35 -3.47 53.77
CA LEU A 554 -7.82 -4.86 53.82
C LEU A 554 -7.77 -5.43 52.40
N LEU A 555 -7.15 -6.59 52.24
CA LEU A 555 -7.15 -7.39 51.02
C LEU A 555 -8.01 -8.62 51.24
N GLY A 556 -9.15 -8.71 50.57
CA GLY A 556 -10.02 -9.87 50.62
C GLY A 556 -9.90 -10.72 49.38
N GLU A 557 -9.84 -12.04 49.57
CA GLU A 557 -9.92 -13.02 48.49
C GLU A 557 -11.36 -13.09 47.90
N PRO A 558 -11.51 -13.66 46.69
CA PRO A 558 -12.83 -13.89 46.06
C PRO A 558 -13.77 -14.74 46.93
N ASP A 559 -15.08 -14.68 46.64
CA ASP A 559 -16.14 -15.50 47.27
C ASP A 559 -16.19 -15.43 48.82
N GLY A 560 -15.71 -14.31 49.37
CA GLY A 560 -15.62 -14.11 50.81
C GLY A 560 -14.57 -14.99 51.47
N GLY A 561 -13.48 -15.29 50.76
CA GLY A 561 -12.28 -15.91 51.32
C GLY A 561 -11.62 -15.06 52.43
N PRO A 562 -10.43 -15.46 52.89
CA PRO A 562 -9.70 -14.77 53.95
C PRO A 562 -9.48 -13.27 53.65
N VAL A 563 -9.47 -12.47 54.71
CA VAL A 563 -9.13 -11.04 54.65
C VAL A 563 -7.81 -10.81 55.36
N THR A 564 -6.83 -10.32 54.60
CA THR A 564 -5.52 -9.91 55.11
C THR A 564 -5.55 -8.42 55.41
N ALA A 565 -5.25 -8.05 56.66
CA ALA A 565 -5.11 -6.66 57.07
C ALA A 565 -3.64 -6.23 56.98
N LEU A 566 -3.39 -5.12 56.28
CA LEU A 566 -2.07 -4.54 56.08
C LEU A 566 -2.03 -3.13 56.68
N PRO A 567 -0.92 -2.74 57.34
CA PRO A 567 -0.76 -1.38 57.86
C PRO A 567 -0.62 -0.36 56.73
N ALA A 568 -0.94 0.92 56.98
CA ALA A 568 -0.84 2.01 56.00
C ALA A 568 0.54 2.06 55.31
N GLY A 569 1.59 1.83 56.10
CA GLY A 569 2.99 1.85 55.63
C GLY A 569 3.30 0.80 54.57
N ALA A 570 2.57 -0.32 54.54
CA ALA A 570 2.73 -1.37 53.53
C ALA A 570 2.36 -0.91 52.11
N PHE A 571 1.74 0.26 51.97
CA PHE A 571 1.43 0.90 50.69
C PHE A 571 2.02 2.31 50.59
N GLY A 572 3.06 2.63 51.37
CA GLY A 572 3.73 3.94 51.34
C GLY A 572 2.93 5.08 51.98
N VAL A 573 1.81 4.79 52.65
CA VAL A 573 1.04 5.80 53.41
C VAL A 573 1.61 5.93 54.81
N HIS A 574 1.84 7.16 55.27
CA HIS A 574 2.37 7.41 56.62
C HIS A 574 1.41 6.88 57.70
N GLU A 575 1.94 6.29 58.77
CA GLU A 575 1.14 5.62 59.84
C GLU A 575 0.11 6.54 60.52
N ALA A 576 0.43 7.83 60.64
CA ALA A 576 -0.50 8.86 61.16
C ALA A 576 -1.57 9.35 60.15
N ASP A 577 -1.62 8.78 58.95
CA ASP A 577 -2.61 9.07 57.91
C ASP A 577 -3.45 7.83 57.58
N TRP A 578 -4.55 8.02 56.84
CA TRP A 578 -5.49 6.95 56.54
C TRP A 578 -5.97 7.02 55.08
N PRO A 579 -6.22 5.86 54.44
CA PRO A 579 -6.76 5.80 53.09
C PRO A 579 -8.15 6.45 53.00
N ARG A 580 -8.31 7.48 52.17
CA ARG A 580 -9.59 8.16 51.92
C ARG A 580 -10.32 7.59 50.71
N SER A 581 -9.56 7.18 49.70
CA SER A 581 -10.04 6.53 48.48
C SER A 581 -9.02 5.50 48.04
N VAL A 582 -9.49 4.38 47.52
CA VAL A 582 -8.67 3.34 46.89
C VAL A 582 -9.22 3.10 45.49
N ALA A 583 -8.35 2.97 44.50
CA ALA A 583 -8.72 2.57 43.15
C ALA A 583 -7.83 1.45 42.67
N VAL A 584 -8.36 0.59 41.79
CA VAL A 584 -7.62 -0.53 41.20
C VAL A 584 -7.79 -0.48 39.69
N HIS A 585 -6.68 -0.46 38.96
CA HIS A 585 -6.69 -0.62 37.51
C HIS A 585 -6.76 -2.13 37.20
N ARG A 586 -7.91 -2.61 36.73
CA ARG A 586 -8.15 -4.06 36.60
C ARG A 586 -7.19 -4.78 35.64
N PRO A 587 -6.84 -4.25 34.46
CA PRO A 587 -5.94 -4.95 33.55
C PRO A 587 -4.52 -5.13 34.11
N SER A 588 -3.97 -4.14 34.83
CA SER A 588 -2.61 -4.22 35.36
C SER A 588 -2.54 -4.69 36.82
N GLY A 589 -3.66 -4.65 37.55
CA GLY A 589 -3.70 -4.89 38.99
C GLY A 589 -3.12 -3.76 39.84
N ARG A 590 -2.73 -2.61 39.26
CA ARG A 590 -2.21 -1.47 40.02
C ARG A 590 -3.24 -0.96 41.03
N ILE A 591 -2.76 -0.62 42.23
CA ILE A 591 -3.56 -0.09 43.33
C ILE A 591 -3.10 1.34 43.62
N ALA A 592 -4.04 2.29 43.59
CA ALA A 592 -3.83 3.66 44.00
C ALA A 592 -4.52 3.91 45.35
N VAL A 593 -3.78 4.46 46.30
CA VAL A 593 -4.25 4.75 47.67
C VAL A 593 -4.11 6.24 47.92
N LEU A 594 -5.25 6.94 48.01
CA LEU A 594 -5.29 8.37 48.27
C LEU A 594 -5.53 8.64 49.75
N GLY A 595 -4.48 9.13 50.44
CA GLY A 595 -4.51 9.73 51.76
C GLY A 595 -4.40 11.25 51.69
N ARG A 596 -3.51 11.84 52.50
CA ARG A 596 -2.98 13.20 52.34
C ARG A 596 -1.91 13.25 51.24
N ARG A 597 -1.43 12.08 50.84
CA ARG A 597 -0.57 11.80 49.71
C ARG A 597 -1.20 10.69 48.88
N LEU A 598 -0.85 10.61 47.62
CA LEU A 598 -1.25 9.52 46.74
C LEU A 598 -0.11 8.50 46.70
N ALA A 599 -0.40 7.23 46.91
CA ALA A 599 0.56 6.16 46.67
C ALA A 599 0.03 5.26 45.55
N VAL A 600 0.92 4.77 44.69
CA VAL A 600 0.57 3.84 43.62
C VAL A 600 1.52 2.65 43.73
N ALA A 601 0.96 1.46 43.83
CA ALA A 601 1.71 0.22 43.93
C ALA A 601 1.22 -0.77 42.86
N ASP A 602 2.14 -1.54 42.29
CA ASP A 602 1.77 -2.75 41.54
C ASP A 602 1.35 -3.82 42.55
N ALA A 603 0.25 -4.55 42.28
CA ALA A 603 -0.25 -5.59 43.17
C ALA A 603 0.74 -6.74 43.44
N TYR A 604 1.84 -6.83 42.69
CA TYR A 604 2.85 -7.88 42.75
C TYR A 604 4.29 -7.38 42.97
N ALA A 605 4.50 -6.11 43.33
CA ALA A 605 5.83 -5.58 43.62
C ALA A 605 6.16 -5.73 45.11
N ASP A 606 7.41 -6.13 45.42
CA ASP A 606 7.90 -6.33 46.80
C ASP A 606 7.93 -5.03 47.64
N GLU A 607 7.87 -3.84 47.02
CA GLU A 607 7.83 -2.56 47.74
C GLU A 607 6.82 -1.57 47.14
N PRO A 608 5.97 -0.95 47.98
CA PRO A 608 5.03 0.09 47.55
C PRO A 608 5.76 1.40 47.23
N ARG A 609 5.32 2.09 46.16
CA ARG A 609 6.02 3.28 45.67
C ARG A 609 5.24 4.57 46.00
N LEU A 610 5.94 5.53 46.60
CA LEU A 610 5.36 6.82 46.95
C LEU A 610 5.37 7.74 45.74
N VAL A 611 4.22 8.29 45.43
CA VAL A 611 4.03 9.35 44.43
C VAL A 611 3.84 10.67 45.22
N ASP A 612 4.64 11.72 44.98
CA ASP A 612 4.69 12.88 45.90
C ASP A 612 3.38 13.71 45.99
N ARG A 613 3.33 14.58 47.01
CA ARG A 613 2.23 15.34 47.61
C ARG A 613 1.15 15.83 46.66
N VAL A 614 0.05 15.07 46.60
CA VAL A 614 -1.28 15.60 46.32
C VAL A 614 -1.99 15.82 47.66
N PRO A 615 -2.02 17.05 48.23
CA PRO A 615 -2.97 17.32 49.29
C PRO A 615 -4.36 17.03 48.72
N GLY A 616 -5.27 16.35 49.41
CA GLY A 616 -6.61 16.20 48.88
C GLY A 616 -7.45 15.14 49.57
N THR A 617 -8.54 15.56 50.20
CA THR A 617 -9.39 14.69 51.02
C THR A 617 -10.62 14.16 50.26
N GLY A 618 -10.44 13.66 49.03
CA GLY A 618 -11.57 13.25 48.17
C GLY A 618 -11.43 11.86 47.57
N TRP A 619 -11.35 11.77 46.24
CA TRP A 619 -11.50 10.53 45.46
C TRP A 619 -10.37 10.33 44.46
N THR A 620 -10.13 9.09 44.07
CA THR A 620 -9.18 8.71 43.01
C THR A 620 -9.76 7.63 42.11
N ALA A 621 -9.41 7.64 40.83
CA ALA A 621 -9.76 6.60 39.85
C ALA A 621 -8.65 6.48 38.78
N PHE A 622 -8.44 5.29 38.24
CA PHE A 622 -7.56 5.09 37.09
C PHE A 622 -8.30 5.36 35.79
N ILE A 623 -7.67 6.12 34.89
CA ILE A 623 -8.13 6.32 33.51
C ILE A 623 -7.58 5.22 32.61
N ASP A 624 -6.29 4.93 32.76
CA ASP A 624 -5.59 3.81 32.13
C ASP A 624 -4.50 3.29 33.11
N ALA A 625 -3.60 2.42 32.67
CA ALA A 625 -2.55 1.86 33.54
C ALA A 625 -1.58 2.92 34.07
N ASP A 626 -1.39 4.02 33.33
CA ASP A 626 -0.38 5.06 33.54
C ASP A 626 -0.99 6.43 33.83
N ALA A 627 -2.32 6.57 33.77
CA ALA A 627 -3.05 7.79 34.02
C ALA A 627 -4.12 7.60 35.09
N LEU A 628 -4.20 8.56 36.01
CA LEU A 628 -5.17 8.58 37.09
C LEU A 628 -5.75 9.99 37.29
N VAL A 629 -6.94 10.04 37.87
CA VAL A 629 -7.58 11.27 38.26
C VAL A 629 -7.76 11.32 39.76
N CYS A 630 -7.47 12.47 40.35
CA CYS A 630 -7.68 12.73 41.77
C CYS A 630 -8.54 13.98 41.94
N ALA A 631 -9.52 13.92 42.84
CA ALA A 631 -10.39 15.03 43.17
C ALA A 631 -10.36 15.35 44.66
N ARG A 632 -10.39 16.65 44.98
CA ARG A 632 -10.59 17.15 46.35
C ARG A 632 -12.07 17.43 46.58
N ARG A 633 -12.53 17.25 47.82
CA ARG A 633 -13.89 17.68 48.24
C ARG A 633 -14.21 19.13 47.88
N GLY A 634 -13.21 20.01 47.93
CA GLY A 634 -13.38 21.43 47.62
C GLY A 634 -13.42 21.80 46.13
N GLY A 635 -13.40 20.85 45.19
CA GLY A 635 -13.64 21.14 43.76
C GLY A 635 -12.50 20.81 42.81
N LEU A 636 -11.25 20.91 43.27
CA LEU A 636 -10.08 20.69 42.42
C LEU A 636 -9.97 19.22 41.95
N VAL A 637 -10.09 19.02 40.64
CA VAL A 637 -9.82 17.77 39.92
C VAL A 637 -8.48 17.89 39.19
N ARG A 638 -7.62 16.86 39.28
CA ARG A 638 -6.30 16.80 38.64
C ARG A 638 -6.14 15.48 37.89
N CYS A 639 -5.70 15.56 36.64
CA CYS A 639 -5.27 14.41 35.85
C CYS A 639 -3.75 14.28 35.96
N LEU A 640 -3.29 13.08 36.32
CA LEU A 640 -1.90 12.77 36.58
C LEU A 640 -1.49 11.60 35.67
N ARG A 641 -0.32 11.70 35.04
CA ARG A 641 0.23 10.63 34.19
C ARG A 641 1.66 10.28 34.61
N GLY A 642 1.92 8.98 34.76
CA GLY A 642 3.25 8.44 34.99
C GLY A 642 4.09 8.35 33.71
N THR A 643 5.41 8.42 33.85
CA THR A 643 6.40 8.19 32.78
C THR A 643 6.61 6.69 32.54
N GLY A 644 5.53 5.99 32.15
CA GLY A 644 5.53 4.56 31.80
C GLY A 644 5.33 3.58 32.96
N ASP A 645 5.81 3.87 34.18
CA ASP A 645 5.66 2.97 35.35
C ASP A 645 5.38 3.68 36.69
N PHE A 646 4.94 4.95 36.70
CA PHE A 646 4.87 5.79 37.93
C PHE A 646 6.17 5.72 38.78
N ARG A 647 7.32 5.44 38.15
CA ARG A 647 8.65 5.34 38.80
C ARG A 647 9.20 6.72 39.15
N ASP A 648 8.86 7.72 38.34
CA ASP A 648 9.16 9.13 38.58
C ASP A 648 7.91 9.86 39.11
N GLU A 649 8.10 11.10 39.59
CA GLU A 649 7.00 11.97 39.99
C GLU A 649 6.02 12.14 38.81
N PRO A 650 4.73 11.78 38.95
CA PRO A 650 3.79 11.86 37.86
C PRO A 650 3.57 13.31 37.46
N VAL A 651 3.46 13.52 36.15
CA VAL A 651 3.24 14.84 35.59
C VAL A 651 1.76 15.15 35.68
N GLU A 652 1.41 16.31 36.24
CA GLU A 652 0.06 16.85 36.08
C GLU A 652 -0.14 17.25 34.63
N THR A 653 -1.04 16.54 33.95
CA THR A 653 -1.36 16.80 32.55
C THR A 653 -2.52 17.77 32.40
N GLY A 654 -3.30 17.99 33.47
CA GLY A 654 -4.40 18.94 33.48
C GLY A 654 -5.11 19.07 34.82
N ARG A 655 -5.88 20.15 34.97
CA ARG A 655 -6.70 20.41 36.15
C ARG A 655 -8.02 21.12 35.81
N ALA A 656 -9.05 20.86 36.61
CA ALA A 656 -10.32 21.56 36.58
C ALA A 656 -10.78 21.93 37.98
N ASP A 657 -11.51 23.03 38.09
CA ASP A 657 -12.16 23.44 39.33
C ASP A 657 -13.68 23.24 39.20
N LEU A 658 -14.31 22.63 40.19
CA LEU A 658 -15.75 22.31 40.23
C LEU A 658 -16.36 22.87 41.51
N ASP A 659 -17.68 23.01 41.58
CA ASP A 659 -18.37 23.47 42.80
C ASP A 659 -18.42 22.34 43.85
N GLY A 660 -17.26 22.03 44.40
CA GLY A 660 -16.97 20.82 45.16
C GLY A 660 -17.10 19.53 44.34
N VAL A 661 -16.72 18.41 44.94
CA VAL A 661 -16.84 17.08 44.32
C VAL A 661 -17.46 16.12 45.31
N ARG A 662 -18.34 15.23 44.82
CA ARG A 662 -19.03 14.20 45.61
C ARG A 662 -18.82 12.78 45.09
N GLY A 663 -18.33 12.64 43.86
CA GLY A 663 -17.84 11.38 43.31
C GLY A 663 -17.15 11.59 41.97
N ILE A 664 -16.32 10.61 41.59
CA ILE A 664 -15.58 10.61 40.34
C ILE A 664 -15.46 9.18 39.81
N GLY A 665 -15.49 9.02 38.50
CA GLY A 665 -15.25 7.75 37.83
C GLY A 665 -14.59 7.98 36.46
N ALA A 666 -13.71 7.07 36.06
CA ALA A 666 -13.20 7.06 34.68
C ALA A 666 -14.15 6.23 33.81
N LEU A 667 -14.24 6.59 32.52
CA LEU A 667 -15.01 5.86 31.52
C LEU A 667 -14.05 4.99 30.68
N PRO A 668 -14.06 3.67 30.87
CA PRO A 668 -13.27 2.75 30.05
C PRO A 668 -13.65 2.89 28.57
N GLY A 669 -12.66 2.95 27.68
CA GLY A 669 -12.88 3.05 26.23
C GLY A 669 -12.81 4.46 25.66
N THR A 670 -13.34 5.49 26.35
CA THR A 670 -13.18 6.89 25.90
C THR A 670 -11.98 7.59 26.55
N GLY A 671 -11.55 7.11 27.72
CA GLY A 671 -10.50 7.76 28.51
C GLY A 671 -10.95 9.08 29.14
N GLU A 672 -12.25 9.35 29.18
CA GLU A 672 -12.82 10.50 29.86
C GLU A 672 -13.07 10.23 31.34
N VAL A 673 -13.33 11.30 32.08
CA VAL A 673 -13.64 11.26 33.50
C VAL A 673 -14.99 11.91 33.75
N VAL A 674 -15.83 11.25 34.52
CA VAL A 674 -17.08 11.81 35.02
C VAL A 674 -16.91 12.24 36.47
N ALA A 675 -17.29 13.48 36.79
CA ALA A 675 -17.29 14.02 38.13
C ALA A 675 -18.67 14.59 38.48
N VAL A 676 -19.13 14.37 39.71
CA VAL A 676 -20.38 14.92 40.22
C VAL A 676 -20.07 15.96 41.29
N ASP A 677 -20.61 17.17 41.13
CA ASP A 677 -20.37 18.28 42.04
C ASP A 677 -21.34 18.29 43.25
N GLU A 678 -21.26 19.30 44.12
CA GLU A 678 -22.11 19.37 45.31
C GLU A 678 -23.58 19.64 45.04
N ARG A 679 -23.93 20.12 43.84
CA ARG A 679 -25.31 20.39 43.44
C ARG A 679 -25.96 19.20 42.74
N GLY A 680 -25.15 18.21 42.35
CA GLY A 680 -25.60 17.08 41.54
C GLY A 680 -25.37 17.25 40.05
N ASP A 681 -24.66 18.29 39.62
CA ASP A 681 -24.33 18.43 38.21
C ASP A 681 -23.26 17.40 37.82
N VAL A 682 -23.43 16.82 36.64
CA VAL A 682 -22.54 15.80 36.09
C VAL A 682 -21.62 16.46 35.07
N HIS A 683 -20.33 16.44 35.34
CA HIS A 683 -19.28 17.00 34.49
C HIS A 683 -18.54 15.85 33.81
N VAL A 684 -18.43 15.87 32.48
CA VAL A 684 -17.52 15.00 31.73
C VAL A 684 -16.28 15.80 31.38
N LEU A 685 -15.12 15.25 31.69
CA LEU A 685 -13.82 15.87 31.52
C LEU A 685 -12.97 14.99 30.60
N ASP A 686 -12.17 15.62 29.75
CA ASP A 686 -11.11 14.93 29.03
C ASP A 686 -10.08 14.37 30.02
N GLY A 687 -9.79 13.06 30.00
CA GLY A 687 -8.92 12.45 30.99
C GLY A 687 -7.44 12.84 30.86
N ARG A 688 -7.03 13.50 29.77
CA ARG A 688 -5.65 13.97 29.60
C ARG A 688 -5.48 15.39 30.11
N THR A 689 -6.40 16.28 29.79
CA THR A 689 -6.29 17.73 30.02
C THR A 689 -7.17 18.23 31.15
N ALA A 690 -8.07 17.39 31.68
CA ALA A 690 -9.16 17.75 32.57
C ALA A 690 -10.10 18.83 32.00
N ALA A 691 -10.01 19.16 30.70
CA ALA A 691 -10.90 20.12 30.08
C ALA A 691 -12.34 19.62 30.14
N ARG A 692 -13.28 20.48 30.56
CA ARG A 692 -14.70 20.12 30.61
C ARG A 692 -15.22 19.95 29.18
N THR A 693 -15.63 18.73 28.84
CA THR A 693 -16.25 18.43 27.54
C THR A 693 -17.76 18.57 27.62
N THR A 694 -18.36 18.22 28.77
CA THR A 694 -19.82 18.23 28.97
C THR A 694 -20.17 18.66 30.38
N VAL A 695 -21.30 19.39 30.53
CA VAL A 695 -21.93 19.62 31.82
C VAL A 695 -23.43 19.36 31.71
N HIS A 696 -23.92 18.36 32.43
CA HIS A 696 -25.34 18.14 32.65
C HIS A 696 -25.74 18.76 33.97
N ARG A 697 -26.63 19.76 33.90
CA ARG A 697 -27.16 20.42 35.09
C ARG A 697 -28.32 19.60 35.66
N ALA A 698 -28.26 19.29 36.95
CA ALA A 698 -29.36 18.62 37.62
C ALA A 698 -30.61 19.52 37.57
N ALA A 699 -31.77 18.93 37.28
CA ALA A 699 -33.04 19.66 37.24
C ALA A 699 -33.42 20.24 38.61
N GLU A 700 -33.04 19.53 39.68
CA GLU A 700 -33.19 19.96 41.06
C GLU A 700 -31.85 19.82 41.79
N PRO A 701 -31.42 20.81 42.59
CA PRO A 701 -30.18 20.70 43.37
C PRO A 701 -30.31 19.57 44.39
N GLY A 702 -29.59 18.47 44.13
CA GLY A 702 -29.50 17.35 45.05
C GLY A 702 -28.42 17.58 46.12
N ARG A 703 -28.33 16.65 47.08
CA ARG A 703 -27.17 16.53 47.97
C ARG A 703 -26.48 15.21 47.70
N PRO A 704 -25.78 15.06 46.56
CA PRO A 704 -25.18 13.80 46.17
C PRO A 704 -24.16 13.34 47.22
N THR A 705 -24.19 12.04 47.49
CA THR A 705 -23.42 11.39 48.54
C THR A 705 -22.39 10.42 47.97
N SER A 706 -22.68 9.89 46.79
CA SER A 706 -21.87 8.93 46.05
C SER A 706 -22.17 9.06 44.56
N ALA A 707 -21.16 8.80 43.74
CA ALA A 707 -21.34 8.60 42.31
C ALA A 707 -20.37 7.51 41.85
N THR A 708 -20.83 6.65 40.95
CA THR A 708 -20.02 5.56 40.42
C THR A 708 -20.33 5.35 38.94
N ALA A 709 -19.31 5.14 38.13
CA ALA A 709 -19.46 4.76 36.73
C ALA A 709 -19.54 3.23 36.62
N ALA A 710 -20.35 2.73 35.71
CA ALA A 710 -20.40 1.31 35.40
C ALA A 710 -19.04 0.84 34.87
N PRO A 711 -18.63 -0.40 35.15
CA PRO A 711 -17.38 -0.95 34.64
C PRO A 711 -17.20 -0.93 33.12
N SER A 712 -18.30 -0.87 32.35
CA SER A 712 -18.25 -0.71 30.90
C SER A 712 -18.07 0.74 30.44
N GLY A 713 -18.32 1.71 31.31
CA GLY A 713 -18.37 3.14 30.97
C GLY A 713 -19.74 3.61 30.44
N ASP A 714 -20.71 2.71 30.31
CA ASP A 714 -22.00 2.99 29.67
C ASP A 714 -22.96 3.81 30.54
N PHE A 715 -22.86 3.67 31.86
CA PHE A 715 -23.82 4.21 32.80
C PHE A 715 -23.14 4.91 33.97
N LEU A 716 -23.86 5.85 34.58
CA LEU A 716 -23.48 6.53 35.82
C LEU A 716 -24.65 6.43 36.81
N ALA A 717 -24.35 6.09 38.05
CA ALA A 717 -25.30 6.14 39.15
C ALA A 717 -24.88 7.20 40.17
N VAL A 718 -25.84 8.02 40.61
CA VAL A 718 -25.63 9.10 41.60
C VAL A 718 -26.63 8.92 42.73
N GLY A 719 -26.14 8.58 43.92
CA GLY A 719 -26.95 8.49 45.13
C GLY A 719 -26.96 9.80 45.90
N ASP A 720 -28.08 10.15 46.54
CA ASP A 720 -28.24 11.39 47.29
C ASP A 720 -28.67 11.20 48.76
N ALA A 721 -28.66 12.31 49.49
CA ALA A 721 -29.01 12.31 50.91
C ALA A 721 -30.52 12.16 51.20
N ALA A 722 -31.38 12.35 50.20
CA ALA A 722 -32.82 12.21 50.30
C ALA A 722 -33.27 10.75 50.08
N GLY A 723 -32.40 9.90 49.53
CA GLY A 723 -32.71 8.51 49.22
C GLY A 723 -32.81 8.21 47.74
N HIS A 724 -32.63 9.22 46.87
CA HIS A 724 -32.68 9.01 45.44
C HIS A 724 -31.38 8.42 44.92
N THR A 725 -31.51 7.54 43.93
CA THR A 725 -30.41 7.08 43.07
C THR A 725 -30.78 7.37 41.63
N ASP A 726 -30.19 8.43 41.07
CA ASP A 726 -30.37 8.80 39.67
C ASP A 726 -29.43 7.99 38.77
N LEU A 727 -29.97 7.44 37.69
CA LEU A 727 -29.26 6.64 36.70
C LEU A 727 -29.19 7.39 35.37
N PHE A 728 -27.97 7.53 34.86
CA PHE A 728 -27.69 8.21 33.60
C PHE A 728 -27.15 7.22 32.57
N ASP A 729 -27.64 7.33 31.33
CA ASP A 729 -27.12 6.63 30.16
C ASP A 729 -26.14 7.56 29.43
N LEU A 730 -24.88 7.12 29.34
CA LEU A 730 -23.79 7.84 28.70
C LEU A 730 -23.60 7.42 27.25
N ARG A 731 -24.19 6.29 26.83
CA ARG A 731 -24.02 5.72 25.49
C ARG A 731 -24.73 6.51 24.40
N VAL A 732 -25.70 7.36 24.77
CA VAL A 732 -26.40 8.25 23.82
C VAL A 732 -25.44 9.15 23.02
N ARG A 733 -24.22 9.32 23.54
CA ARG A 733 -23.11 10.04 22.90
C ARG A 733 -22.56 9.37 21.64
N GLU A 734 -22.83 8.08 21.44
CA GLU A 734 -22.43 7.30 20.27
C GLU A 734 -23.38 7.49 19.07
N VAL A 735 -24.60 8.00 19.31
CA VAL A 735 -25.67 8.11 18.31
C VAL A 735 -25.25 8.82 17.02
N PRO A 736 -24.48 9.94 17.04
CA PRO A 736 -24.07 10.61 15.80
C PRO A 736 -23.22 9.69 14.91
N LEU A 737 -22.29 8.94 15.52
CA LEU A 737 -21.44 7.99 14.80
C LEU A 737 -22.25 6.80 14.25
N MET A 738 -23.28 6.37 14.96
CA MET A 738 -24.11 5.25 14.52
C MET A 738 -24.88 5.56 13.23
N ALA A 739 -25.29 6.81 13.03
CA ALA A 739 -25.99 7.23 11.81
C ALA A 739 -25.10 7.19 10.55
N GLU A 740 -23.77 7.29 10.71
CA GLU A 740 -22.79 7.25 9.61
C GLU A 740 -22.28 5.84 9.31
N ARG A 741 -22.38 4.93 10.28
CA ARG A 741 -21.81 3.59 10.18
C ARG A 741 -22.65 2.67 9.31
N PRO A 742 -22.02 1.72 8.58
CA PRO A 742 -22.72 0.62 7.96
C PRO A 742 -23.55 -0.14 9.00
N VAL A 743 -24.83 -0.39 8.70
CA VAL A 743 -25.75 -1.12 9.59
C VAL A 743 -25.18 -2.51 9.91
N VAL A 744 -24.40 -3.10 8.99
CA VAL A 744 -23.73 -4.39 9.20
C VAL A 744 -22.74 -4.40 10.37
N GLY A 745 -22.14 -3.25 10.69
CA GLY A 745 -21.17 -3.09 11.77
C GLY A 745 -21.81 -2.72 13.12
N LEU A 746 -23.14 -2.62 13.19
CA LEU A 746 -23.86 -2.36 14.43
C LEU A 746 -24.15 -3.68 15.17
N VAL A 747 -24.31 -3.61 16.49
CA VAL A 747 -24.49 -4.76 17.39
C VAL A 747 -25.74 -4.58 18.26
N PRO A 748 -26.29 -5.63 18.91
CA PRO A 748 -27.56 -5.55 19.64
C PRO A 748 -27.68 -4.39 20.64
N ARG A 749 -26.58 -4.06 21.35
CA ARG A 749 -26.57 -2.95 22.33
C ARG A 749 -26.98 -1.60 21.75
N HIS A 750 -26.68 -1.37 20.46
CA HIS A 750 -26.97 -0.11 19.77
C HIS A 750 -28.47 0.17 19.69
N LEU A 751 -29.31 -0.87 19.68
CA LEU A 751 -30.76 -0.70 19.65
C LEU A 751 -31.27 0.05 20.89
N GLY A 752 -30.73 -0.27 22.08
CA GLY A 752 -31.07 0.45 23.31
C GLY A 752 -30.61 1.92 23.29
N ILE A 753 -29.50 2.21 22.63
CA ILE A 753 -28.95 3.56 22.49
C ILE A 753 -29.86 4.42 21.59
N VAL A 754 -30.28 3.88 20.43
CA VAL A 754 -31.21 4.58 19.52
C VAL A 754 -32.55 4.85 20.21
N ALA A 755 -33.10 3.86 20.91
CA ALA A 755 -34.35 4.02 21.64
C ALA A 755 -34.24 5.09 22.74
N THR A 756 -33.12 5.14 23.47
CA THR A 756 -32.85 6.20 24.45
C THR A 756 -32.80 7.58 23.79
N ALA A 757 -32.15 7.71 22.63
CA ALA A 757 -32.07 8.97 21.90
C ALA A 757 -33.44 9.42 21.33
N LEU A 758 -34.25 8.48 20.85
CA LEU A 758 -35.62 8.73 20.37
C LEU A 758 -36.55 9.24 21.49
N ALA A 759 -36.32 8.80 22.72
CA ALA A 759 -37.07 9.25 23.89
C ALA A 759 -36.52 10.54 24.51
N ASP A 760 -35.36 11.07 24.07
CA ASP A 760 -34.77 12.28 24.63
C ASP A 760 -35.49 13.54 24.07
N PRO A 761 -36.05 14.41 24.93
CA PRO A 761 -36.72 15.63 24.50
C PRO A 761 -35.83 16.61 23.69
N ALA A 762 -34.50 16.47 23.78
CA ALA A 762 -33.55 17.29 23.02
C ALA A 762 -33.36 16.82 21.58
N LEU A 763 -33.97 15.70 21.16
CA LEU A 763 -33.85 15.19 19.79
C LEU A 763 -34.45 16.18 18.77
N PRO A 764 -33.66 16.67 17.80
CA PRO A 764 -34.21 17.50 16.74
C PRO A 764 -35.26 16.73 15.91
N PRO A 765 -36.45 17.30 15.64
CA PRO A 765 -37.49 16.60 14.87
C PRO A 765 -37.00 16.13 13.48
N ALA A 766 -36.09 16.89 12.86
CA ALA A 766 -35.49 16.53 11.57
C ALA A 766 -34.59 15.28 11.62
N ALA A 767 -33.97 14.98 12.77
CA ALA A 767 -33.12 13.79 12.94
C ALA A 767 -33.91 12.54 13.37
N ALA A 768 -35.16 12.71 13.84
CA ALA A 768 -35.97 11.61 14.33
C ALA A 768 -36.28 10.55 13.26
N GLY A 769 -36.43 10.97 11.99
CA GLY A 769 -36.63 10.03 10.88
C GLY A 769 -35.46 9.06 10.70
N ALA A 770 -34.22 9.57 10.76
CA ALA A 770 -33.02 8.76 10.65
C ALA A 770 -32.89 7.75 11.79
N LEU A 771 -33.16 8.17 13.04
CA LEU A 771 -33.12 7.27 14.18
C LEU A 771 -34.23 6.21 14.16
N ARG A 772 -35.45 6.55 13.70
CA ARG A 772 -36.53 5.55 13.54
C ARG A 772 -36.20 4.52 12.47
N LEU A 773 -35.60 4.94 11.35
CA LEU A 773 -35.13 4.01 10.32
C LEU A 773 -34.03 3.11 10.88
N LEU A 774 -33.05 3.69 11.59
CA LEU A 774 -31.98 2.93 12.22
C LEU A 774 -32.51 1.93 13.26
N GLU A 775 -33.47 2.34 14.10
CA GLU A 775 -34.17 1.48 15.05
C GLU A 775 -34.83 0.31 14.33
N ALA A 776 -35.61 0.55 13.28
CA ALA A 776 -36.27 -0.50 12.51
C ALA A 776 -35.28 -1.48 11.86
N CYS A 777 -34.16 -0.98 11.32
CA CYS A 777 -33.10 -1.83 10.77
C CYS A 777 -32.48 -2.74 11.84
N LEU A 778 -32.23 -2.19 13.05
CA LEU A 778 -31.65 -2.94 14.16
C LEU A 778 -32.66 -3.94 14.77
N GLU A 779 -33.93 -3.56 14.91
CA GLU A 779 -35.01 -4.46 15.33
C GLU A 779 -35.12 -5.64 14.38
N HIS A 780 -35.15 -5.37 13.07
CA HIS A 780 -35.21 -6.43 12.07
C HIS A 780 -33.98 -7.33 12.14
N ARG A 781 -32.78 -6.76 12.16
CA ARG A 781 -31.51 -7.53 12.17
C ARG A 781 -31.37 -8.42 13.40
N PHE A 782 -31.77 -7.93 14.57
CA PHE A 782 -31.57 -8.60 15.87
C PHE A 782 -32.86 -9.20 16.45
N ARG A 783 -33.92 -9.37 15.66
CA ARG A 783 -35.24 -9.88 16.10
C ARG A 783 -35.18 -11.18 16.90
N PHE A 784 -34.18 -12.03 16.68
CA PHE A 784 -33.99 -13.29 17.41
C PHE A 784 -33.00 -13.18 18.59
N ASP A 785 -32.19 -12.13 18.63
CA ASP A 785 -31.18 -11.89 19.68
C ASP A 785 -31.72 -11.00 20.81
N VAL A 786 -32.67 -10.11 20.51
CA VAL A 786 -33.30 -9.20 21.48
C VAL A 786 -34.10 -9.96 22.55
N GLU A 787 -34.63 -11.14 22.21
CA GLU A 787 -35.31 -12.04 23.17
C GLU A 787 -34.34 -12.71 24.15
N ILE A 788 -33.04 -12.75 23.85
CA ILE A 788 -32.01 -13.47 24.64
C ILE A 788 -31.34 -12.57 25.69
N GLY A 789 -31.64 -11.26 25.72
CA GLY A 789 -31.31 -10.37 26.85
C GLY A 789 -29.98 -9.60 26.76
N ASP A 790 -29.28 -9.64 25.63
CA ASP A 790 -27.95 -9.02 25.45
C ASP A 790 -27.96 -7.48 25.28
N ALA A 791 -29.13 -6.88 25.03
CA ALA A 791 -29.28 -5.43 24.98
C ALA A 791 -29.77 -4.89 26.32
N VAL A 792 -28.85 -4.58 27.25
CA VAL A 792 -29.21 -3.91 28.51
C VAL A 792 -29.85 -2.55 28.22
N ARG A 793 -31.16 -2.48 28.43
CA ARG A 793 -31.98 -1.27 28.42
C ARG A 793 -32.34 -0.92 29.86
N LEU A 794 -32.07 0.32 30.26
CA LEU A 794 -32.54 0.83 31.56
C LEU A 794 -34.05 1.05 31.49
N SER A 795 -34.79 0.55 32.48
CA SER A 795 -36.18 0.96 32.69
C SER A 795 -36.24 2.46 32.97
N ALA A 796 -37.01 3.20 32.16
CA ALA A 796 -37.13 4.64 32.31
C ALA A 796 -38.27 5.01 33.25
N GLY A 797 -38.05 5.96 34.16
CA GLY A 797 -39.08 6.41 35.10
C GLY A 797 -38.56 6.67 36.51
N GLU A 798 -39.50 7.00 37.40
CA GLU A 798 -39.24 7.09 38.84
C GLU A 798 -39.87 5.88 39.52
N PHE A 799 -39.05 5.13 40.27
CA PHE A 799 -39.44 3.87 40.86
C PHE A 799 -39.29 3.97 42.37
N ASP A 800 -40.40 3.80 43.09
CA ASP A 800 -40.37 3.60 44.53
C ASP A 800 -39.96 2.16 44.82
N ILE A 801 -38.74 1.97 45.30
CA ILE A 801 -38.22 0.65 45.61
C ILE A 801 -38.11 0.51 47.13
N SER A 802 -39.28 0.26 47.72
CA SER A 802 -39.42 -0.12 49.11
C SER A 802 -38.69 -1.45 49.34
N LEU A 803 -37.61 -1.40 50.12
CA LEU A 803 -36.87 -2.59 50.57
C LEU A 803 -37.39 -3.07 51.92
#